data_AF-A0A1Z4QCK9-F1
#
_entry.id   AF-A0A1Z4QCK9-F1
#
_cell.length_a   1.000
_cell.length_b   1.000
_cell.length_c   1.000
_cell.angle_alpha   90.00
_cell.angle_beta   90.00
_cell.angle_gamma   90.00
#
_symmetry.space_group_name_H-M   'P 1'
#
loop_
_entity.id
_entity.type
_entity.pdbx_description
1 polymer ?
#
loop_
_entity_poly.entity_id
_entity_poly.type
_entity_poly.pdbx_seq_one_letter_code
_entity_poly.pdbx_strand_id
1 'polypeptide(L)'
;MNKICFQRRDTQRLNAEVRKVSLRSFALSLAILCVCLFLLPLPAAAQTPLERTPLTLELLQERLRTPTVREGNLAVDLRQMVIDLRPENGSFRDAFYQLLRKELQKTGVKPLGLDLSNSLVQGDFVGSDLGLRTPLYAQAIAPIFTATEQEQLERLRLVCLQSLAIALPNSKDCRSLLATESHTSSDISVFRGALTLVQTRFNGQVQFRNTFFLQSVDVQGATFIQPTNWTETRFSRPVSFSAANFRQLSNFQGSIFFDKANFKQATFQETADFQGAIFVNNSNFNQAKFKQLARFSNVQWQGNADFSNVRFFNQAQFTKANFNQVLSLAEATFEQAVIFRETQFDQAVNLQGANILNQADFSDAKFAQAAFLDVSGLTFNSNQAKILGNPGQIGKMFYIPTLQGNQNILRNLGQNFRQQQQVADANQLEYTKQRLRLIELSRQLVATNINSANLASLVHLGFSLTQAKAIKQQRQIQAFRNRSELLILADIDLETYTQLSDRLIVSQPLSLGGWLVKASGWLTLSVLLLLSGYGTSFWLVFGVGGIAIAYFGLLFWLVDRYRRLRPLPIIPTSYETICILVSFSFLTFFSLLAIFRNSEQPWLTLGCLLIIIFPIPITLLCRLYQQGRYHKLMDISYFTEDGTLRQLRLLIGRLPVIPRNPTFRERYMPLLWNRRWNWLNYYDFSLNNLVKLGFNDIRLRDEHLPGIIAALAWYQWSLGLLYITLVLWTLSRTIPGLNLLIYLK
;
A
#
# COMPACT_ATOMS: atom_id res chain seq x y z
N MET A 1 13.19 76.36 17.66
CA MET A 1 12.67 75.33 16.72
C MET A 1 13.39 75.51 15.37
N ASN A 2 13.73 74.41 14.67
CA ASN A 2 14.49 74.33 13.40
C ASN A 2 16.04 74.20 13.45
N LYS A 3 16.61 73.39 14.36
CA LYS A 3 17.98 72.84 14.14
C LYS A 3 18.18 71.34 14.48
N ILE A 4 17.14 70.60 14.86
CA ILE A 4 17.29 69.21 15.34
C ILE A 4 16.79 68.15 14.31
N CYS A 5 16.18 68.55 13.19
CA CYS A 5 15.62 67.60 12.22
C CYS A 5 16.55 67.18 11.06
N PHE A 6 17.73 67.79 10.91
CA PHE A 6 18.62 67.49 9.78
C PHE A 6 19.75 66.48 10.08
N GLN A 7 20.08 66.22 11.35
CA GLN A 7 21.16 65.28 11.69
C GLN A 7 20.77 63.79 11.67
N ARG A 8 19.48 63.45 11.61
CA ARG A 8 19.04 62.05 11.67
C ARG A 8 18.93 61.34 10.31
N ARG A 9 18.95 62.10 9.19
CA ARG A 9 18.88 61.55 7.82
C ARG A 9 20.24 61.17 7.24
N ASP A 10 21.32 61.86 7.62
CA ASP A 10 22.66 61.56 7.09
C ASP A 10 23.31 60.35 7.76
N THR A 11 23.03 60.09 9.04
CA THR A 11 23.49 58.87 9.73
C THR A 11 22.80 57.58 9.23
N GLN A 12 21.59 57.67 8.70
CA GLN A 12 20.92 56.52 8.06
C GLN A 12 21.40 56.27 6.62
N ARG A 13 21.85 57.30 5.89
CA ARG A 13 22.49 57.14 4.57
C ARG A 13 23.90 56.58 4.68
N LEU A 14 24.72 57.04 5.63
CA LEU A 14 26.07 56.48 5.84
C LEU A 14 26.03 54.99 6.24
N ASN A 15 25.10 54.58 7.11
CA ASN A 15 24.99 53.18 7.50
C ASN A 15 24.43 52.27 6.38
N ALA A 16 23.67 52.82 5.43
CA ALA A 16 23.21 52.09 4.25
C ALA A 16 24.29 51.97 3.17
N GLU A 17 25.14 52.99 3.00
CA GLU A 17 26.30 52.91 2.10
C GLU A 17 27.42 52.04 2.66
N VAL A 18 27.72 52.10 3.96
CA VAL A 18 28.72 51.21 4.59
C VAL A 18 28.26 49.74 4.54
N ARG A 19 26.95 49.46 4.71
CA ARG A 19 26.40 48.10 4.47
C ARG A 19 26.42 47.68 3.00
N LYS A 20 26.21 48.60 2.05
CA LYS A 20 26.29 48.27 0.60
C LYS A 20 27.74 48.07 0.13
N VAL A 21 28.71 48.80 0.68
CA VAL A 21 30.13 48.63 0.39
C VAL A 21 30.66 47.35 1.06
N SER A 22 30.22 47.04 2.28
CA SER A 22 30.52 45.77 2.96
C SER A 22 29.88 44.56 2.27
N LEU A 23 28.62 44.63 1.83
CA LEU A 23 28.01 43.52 1.06
C LEU A 23 28.63 43.38 -0.33
N ARG A 24 29.02 44.48 -0.99
CA ARG A 24 29.72 44.41 -2.28
C ARG A 24 31.14 43.89 -2.13
N SER A 25 31.88 44.29 -1.09
CA SER A 25 33.22 43.74 -0.84
C SER A 25 33.16 42.29 -0.36
N PHE A 26 32.13 41.89 0.39
CA PHE A 26 31.90 40.49 0.77
C PHE A 26 31.42 39.66 -0.41
N ALA A 27 30.54 40.18 -1.28
CA ALA A 27 30.12 39.49 -2.51
C ALA A 27 31.24 39.43 -3.55
N LEU A 28 32.10 40.46 -3.65
CA LEU A 28 33.25 40.47 -4.55
C LEU A 28 34.37 39.56 -4.02
N SER A 29 34.62 39.52 -2.70
CA SER A 29 35.55 38.56 -2.11
C SER A 29 35.01 37.13 -2.14
N LEU A 30 33.70 36.90 -2.00
CA LEU A 30 33.08 35.59 -2.20
C LEU A 30 33.10 35.19 -3.69
N ALA A 31 32.90 36.13 -4.61
CA ALA A 31 33.01 35.87 -6.05
C ALA A 31 34.46 35.62 -6.48
N ILE A 32 35.44 36.34 -5.92
CA ILE A 32 36.88 36.11 -6.14
C ILE A 32 37.31 34.80 -5.45
N LEU A 33 36.78 34.47 -4.28
CA LEU A 33 37.01 33.18 -3.62
C LEU A 33 36.41 32.03 -4.44
N CYS A 34 35.21 32.21 -5.00
CA CYS A 34 34.59 31.25 -5.91
C CYS A 34 35.39 31.12 -7.23
N VAL A 35 35.84 32.24 -7.82
CA VAL A 35 36.65 32.21 -9.06
C VAL A 35 38.04 31.62 -8.79
N CYS A 36 38.66 31.88 -7.63
CA CYS A 36 39.91 31.23 -7.21
C CYS A 36 39.69 29.75 -6.84
N LEU A 37 38.54 29.35 -6.30
CA LEU A 37 38.17 27.94 -6.09
C LEU A 37 37.84 27.21 -7.41
N PHE A 38 37.42 27.93 -8.45
CA PHE A 38 37.23 27.40 -9.80
C PHE A 38 38.51 27.41 -10.66
N LEU A 39 39.52 28.20 -10.30
CA LEU A 39 40.82 28.28 -10.99
C LEU A 39 41.94 27.48 -10.31
N LEU A 40 41.72 26.98 -9.10
CA LEU A 40 42.55 25.95 -8.51
C LEU A 40 42.13 24.61 -9.12
N PRO A 41 43.01 23.88 -9.83
CA PRO A 41 42.73 22.50 -10.14
C PRO A 41 42.60 21.78 -8.80
N LEU A 42 41.37 21.44 -8.42
CA LEU A 42 41.14 20.38 -7.45
C LEU A 42 42.08 19.24 -7.89
N PRO A 43 42.86 18.63 -6.98
CA PRO A 43 43.41 17.33 -7.29
C PRO A 43 42.17 16.45 -7.50
N ALA A 44 41.78 16.28 -8.76
CA ALA A 44 41.16 15.06 -9.18
C ALA A 44 42.01 14.00 -8.51
N ALA A 45 41.39 13.14 -7.71
CA ALA A 45 41.99 11.87 -7.38
C ALA A 45 42.22 11.18 -8.73
N ALA A 46 43.33 11.54 -9.38
CA ALA A 46 43.92 10.82 -10.46
C ALA A 46 44.28 9.52 -9.78
N GLN A 47 43.37 8.56 -9.93
CA GLN A 47 43.71 7.15 -9.82
C GLN A 47 45.04 7.04 -10.55
N THR A 48 46.09 6.65 -9.82
CA THR A 48 47.35 6.24 -10.43
C THR A 48 46.97 5.39 -11.64
N PRO A 49 47.40 5.75 -12.87
CA PRO A 49 46.98 5.03 -14.05
C PRO A 49 47.34 3.57 -13.81
N LEU A 50 46.32 2.73 -13.74
CA LEU A 50 46.51 1.32 -13.46
C LEU A 50 47.44 0.79 -14.55
N GLU A 51 48.68 0.48 -14.19
CA GLU A 51 49.71 0.10 -15.14
C GLU A 51 49.32 -1.28 -15.68
N ARG A 52 48.83 -1.32 -16.92
CA ARG A 52 48.35 -2.54 -17.55
C ARG A 52 49.39 -3.02 -18.54
N THR A 53 49.76 -4.29 -18.46
CA THR A 53 50.73 -4.92 -19.36
C THR A 53 50.04 -5.43 -20.63
N PRO A 54 50.53 -5.16 -21.84
CA PRO A 54 49.97 -5.75 -23.05
C PRO A 54 50.15 -7.27 -23.05
N LEU A 55 49.09 -8.00 -23.36
CA LEU A 55 49.12 -9.46 -23.42
C LEU A 55 49.74 -9.92 -24.75
N THR A 56 50.97 -10.43 -24.71
CA THR A 56 51.58 -11.10 -25.87
C THR A 56 51.19 -12.58 -25.93
N LEU A 57 51.42 -13.22 -27.07
CA LEU A 57 51.14 -14.65 -27.24
C LEU A 57 52.01 -15.52 -26.33
N GLU A 58 53.29 -15.16 -26.13
CA GLU A 58 54.17 -15.91 -25.23
C GLU A 58 53.68 -15.83 -23.78
N LEU A 59 53.29 -14.63 -23.34
CA LEU A 59 52.77 -14.42 -22.00
C LEU A 59 51.45 -15.17 -21.77
N LEU A 60 50.56 -15.20 -22.76
CA LEU A 60 49.34 -16.01 -22.70
C LEU A 60 49.65 -17.50 -22.52
N GLN A 61 50.59 -18.04 -23.31
CA GLN A 61 50.99 -19.45 -23.19
C GLN A 61 51.64 -19.76 -21.84
N GLU A 62 52.45 -18.85 -21.30
CA GLU A 62 53.04 -18.96 -19.96
C GLU A 62 51.95 -19.01 -18.88
N ARG A 63 50.99 -18.09 -18.91
CA ARG A 63 49.87 -18.04 -17.96
C ARG A 63 48.95 -19.26 -18.05
N LEU A 64 48.79 -19.83 -19.25
CA LEU A 64 48.04 -21.07 -19.44
C LEU A 64 48.75 -22.29 -18.84
N ARG A 65 50.09 -22.32 -18.83
CA ARG A 65 50.88 -23.39 -18.22
C ARG A 65 50.97 -23.26 -16.69
N THR A 66 50.71 -22.08 -16.14
CA THR A 66 50.85 -21.77 -14.70
C THR A 66 49.53 -21.24 -14.09
N PRO A 67 48.45 -22.03 -14.11
CA PRO A 67 47.17 -21.59 -13.55
C PRO A 67 47.27 -21.41 -12.04
N THR A 68 46.57 -20.40 -11.51
CA THR A 68 46.61 -20.04 -10.09
C THR A 68 45.36 -20.53 -9.37
N VAL A 69 45.48 -20.82 -8.07
CA VAL A 69 44.33 -21.20 -7.24
C VAL A 69 43.79 -19.95 -6.55
N ARG A 70 42.49 -19.66 -6.74
CA ARG A 70 41.75 -18.59 -6.07
C ARG A 70 40.42 -19.11 -5.56
N GLU A 71 40.15 -18.87 -4.28
CA GLU A 71 38.92 -19.33 -3.61
C GLU A 71 38.67 -20.84 -3.79
N GLY A 72 39.74 -21.64 -3.87
CA GLY A 72 39.69 -23.09 -4.08
C GLY A 72 39.54 -23.54 -5.54
N ASN A 73 39.33 -22.61 -6.48
CA ASN A 73 39.19 -22.88 -7.91
C ASN A 73 40.47 -22.54 -8.68
N LEU A 74 40.78 -23.34 -9.69
CA LEU A 74 41.96 -23.17 -10.54
C LEU A 74 41.58 -22.24 -11.72
N ALA A 75 42.33 -21.16 -11.97
CA ALA A 75 42.01 -20.17 -12.99
C ALA A 75 43.24 -19.66 -13.77
N VAL A 76 43.04 -19.34 -15.05
CA VAL A 76 44.03 -18.62 -15.87
C VAL A 76 44.06 -17.17 -15.41
N ASP A 77 45.21 -16.74 -14.90
CA ASP A 77 45.41 -15.38 -14.41
C ASP A 77 45.83 -14.44 -15.55
N LEU A 78 44.87 -13.67 -16.05
CA LEU A 78 45.05 -12.61 -17.05
C LEU A 78 44.67 -11.23 -16.49
N ARG A 79 44.93 -11.01 -15.19
CA ARG A 79 44.65 -9.75 -14.51
C ARG A 79 45.58 -8.62 -14.96
N GLN A 80 45.08 -7.39 -14.89
CA GLN A 80 45.83 -6.17 -15.22
C GLN A 80 46.43 -6.18 -16.64
N MET A 81 45.82 -6.91 -17.57
CA MET A 81 46.29 -7.05 -18.94
C MET A 81 45.59 -6.06 -19.90
N VAL A 82 46.27 -5.66 -20.97
CA VAL A 82 45.63 -5.11 -22.17
C VAL A 82 45.52 -6.23 -23.19
N ILE A 83 44.29 -6.63 -23.53
CA ILE A 83 43.98 -7.71 -24.46
C ILE A 83 43.40 -7.07 -25.73
N ASP A 84 44.15 -7.13 -26.82
CA ASP A 84 43.75 -6.51 -28.09
C ASP A 84 43.10 -7.52 -29.05
N LEU A 85 41.77 -7.57 -29.05
CA LEU A 85 40.94 -8.43 -29.89
C LEU A 85 40.32 -7.68 -31.07
N ARG A 86 40.83 -6.48 -31.40
CA ARG A 86 40.29 -5.71 -32.52
C ARG A 86 40.56 -6.41 -33.86
N PRO A 87 39.75 -6.15 -34.91
CA PRO A 87 39.93 -6.78 -36.23
C PRO A 87 41.33 -6.56 -36.84
N GLU A 88 42.00 -5.45 -36.51
CA GLU A 88 43.35 -5.14 -36.99
C GLU A 88 44.40 -6.11 -36.44
N ASN A 89 44.14 -6.75 -35.29
CA ASN A 89 45.01 -7.75 -34.67
C ASN A 89 44.39 -9.16 -34.74
N GLY A 90 43.84 -9.51 -35.91
CA GLY A 90 43.11 -10.76 -36.13
C GLY A 90 43.91 -12.03 -35.82
N SER A 91 45.21 -12.05 -36.12
CA SER A 91 46.07 -13.23 -35.86
C SER A 91 46.21 -13.53 -34.37
N PHE A 92 46.46 -12.51 -33.54
CA PHE A 92 46.49 -12.66 -32.08
C PHE A 92 45.12 -13.03 -31.54
N ARG A 93 44.04 -12.37 -32.00
CA ARG A 93 42.66 -12.66 -31.58
C ARG A 93 42.31 -14.12 -31.81
N ASP A 94 42.57 -14.65 -33.01
CA ASP A 94 42.21 -16.03 -33.34
C ASP A 94 43.05 -17.03 -32.53
N ALA A 95 44.35 -16.75 -32.34
CA ALA A 95 45.21 -17.55 -31.47
C ALA A 95 44.78 -17.50 -30.00
N PHE A 96 44.36 -16.34 -29.50
CA PHE A 96 43.85 -16.13 -28.15
C PHE A 96 42.63 -17.03 -27.88
N TYR A 97 41.63 -17.01 -28.76
CA TYR A 97 40.45 -17.87 -28.63
C TYR A 97 40.81 -19.36 -28.77
N GLN A 98 41.65 -19.74 -29.73
CA GLN A 98 42.05 -21.14 -29.93
C GLN A 98 42.78 -21.72 -28.71
N LEU A 99 43.73 -20.98 -28.14
CA LEU A 99 44.50 -21.42 -26.97
C LEU A 99 43.63 -21.52 -25.71
N LEU A 100 42.81 -20.49 -25.43
CA LEU A 100 41.90 -20.52 -24.29
C LEU A 100 40.85 -21.63 -24.44
N ARG A 101 40.28 -21.80 -25.63
CA ARG A 101 39.32 -22.85 -25.91
C ARG A 101 39.92 -24.23 -25.63
N LYS A 102 41.15 -24.47 -26.08
CA LYS A 102 41.86 -25.74 -25.87
C LYS A 102 42.03 -26.06 -24.39
N GLU A 103 42.33 -25.07 -23.54
CA GLU A 103 42.56 -25.30 -22.10
C GLU A 103 41.28 -25.32 -21.28
N LEU A 104 40.32 -24.43 -21.56
CA LEU A 104 39.05 -24.33 -20.84
C LEU A 104 38.10 -25.51 -21.14
N GLN A 105 38.21 -26.12 -22.33
CA GLN A 105 37.40 -27.28 -22.73
C GLN A 105 38.05 -28.63 -22.40
N LYS A 106 39.22 -28.65 -21.75
CA LYS A 106 39.92 -29.91 -21.41
C LYS A 106 39.10 -30.79 -20.47
N THR A 107 39.27 -32.10 -20.67
CA THR A 107 38.81 -33.16 -19.77
C THR A 107 39.70 -33.19 -18.53
N GLY A 108 39.13 -32.97 -17.33
CA GLY A 108 39.87 -32.99 -16.08
C GLY A 108 38.95 -32.92 -14.85
N VAL A 109 39.47 -33.36 -13.69
CA VAL A 109 38.72 -33.44 -12.42
C VAL A 109 38.39 -32.04 -11.85
N LYS A 110 39.22 -31.03 -12.13
CA LYS A 110 38.96 -29.63 -11.77
C LYS A 110 38.89 -28.77 -13.04
N PRO A 111 37.76 -28.12 -13.34
CA PRO A 111 37.66 -27.22 -14.49
C PRO A 111 38.47 -25.95 -14.25
N LEU A 112 39.11 -25.46 -15.31
CA LEU A 112 39.89 -24.23 -15.31
C LEU A 112 38.97 -23.03 -15.52
N GLY A 113 39.06 -22.02 -14.65
CA GLY A 113 38.39 -20.73 -14.76
C GLY A 113 39.22 -19.67 -15.49
N LEU A 114 38.66 -18.46 -15.62
CA LEU A 114 39.29 -17.33 -16.29
C LEU A 114 39.18 -16.07 -15.42
N ASP A 115 40.30 -15.42 -15.13
CA ASP A 115 40.37 -14.17 -14.37
C ASP A 115 40.93 -13.02 -15.24
N LEU A 116 40.07 -12.08 -15.60
CA LEU A 116 40.37 -10.85 -16.36
C LEU A 116 40.32 -9.60 -15.46
N SER A 117 40.45 -9.75 -14.14
CA SER A 117 40.26 -8.63 -13.22
C SER A 117 41.21 -7.46 -13.51
N ASN A 118 40.70 -6.23 -13.46
CA ASN A 118 41.41 -4.98 -13.74
C ASN A 118 41.96 -4.84 -15.18
N SER A 119 41.62 -5.76 -16.08
CA SER A 119 42.11 -5.77 -17.46
C SER A 119 41.33 -4.83 -18.39
N LEU A 120 41.93 -4.49 -19.52
CA LEU A 120 41.33 -3.76 -20.63
C LEU A 120 41.21 -4.68 -21.84
N VAL A 121 39.99 -4.95 -22.28
CA VAL A 121 39.71 -5.72 -23.49
C VAL A 121 39.32 -4.77 -24.60
N GLN A 122 40.12 -4.72 -25.66
CA GLN A 122 39.87 -3.95 -26.87
C GLN A 122 39.26 -4.87 -27.93
N GLY A 123 38.26 -4.40 -28.69
CA GLY A 123 37.52 -5.25 -29.63
C GLY A 123 36.45 -6.12 -28.96
N ASP A 124 35.79 -6.93 -29.77
CA ASP A 124 34.64 -7.76 -29.35
C ASP A 124 35.11 -9.01 -28.59
N PHE A 125 34.43 -9.28 -27.47
CA PHE A 125 34.66 -10.42 -26.62
C PHE A 125 33.51 -11.42 -26.72
N VAL A 126 33.74 -12.52 -27.45
CA VAL A 126 32.78 -13.61 -27.68
C VAL A 126 33.06 -14.73 -26.67
N GLY A 127 32.61 -14.52 -25.43
CA GLY A 127 32.82 -15.46 -24.35
C GLY A 127 32.06 -16.79 -24.54
N SER A 128 30.98 -16.80 -25.31
CA SER A 128 30.24 -18.02 -25.68
C SER A 128 31.08 -19.03 -26.46
N ASP A 129 32.14 -18.62 -27.16
CA ASP A 129 33.01 -19.54 -27.91
C ASP A 129 34.07 -20.24 -27.05
N LEU A 130 34.26 -19.77 -25.82
CA LEU A 130 35.19 -20.38 -24.85
C LEU A 130 34.59 -21.61 -24.17
N GLY A 131 33.26 -21.67 -24.01
CA GLY A 131 32.58 -22.78 -23.37
C GLY A 131 32.41 -24.01 -24.27
N LEU A 132 32.29 -25.18 -23.65
CA LEU A 132 32.10 -26.46 -24.33
C LEU A 132 30.68 -26.55 -24.89
N ARG A 133 30.52 -26.80 -26.19
CA ARG A 133 29.19 -26.94 -26.81
C ARG A 133 28.63 -28.34 -26.56
N THR A 134 27.39 -28.42 -26.07
CA THR A 134 26.66 -29.68 -25.84
C THR A 134 25.17 -29.48 -26.12
N PRO A 135 24.44 -30.51 -26.55
CA PRO A 135 22.98 -30.48 -26.53
C PRO A 135 22.45 -30.57 -25.08
N LEU A 136 21.25 -30.04 -24.86
CA LEU A 136 20.58 -29.96 -23.54
C LEU A 136 19.72 -31.19 -23.18
N TYR A 137 19.58 -32.17 -24.07
CA TYR A 137 18.77 -33.37 -23.80
C TYR A 137 19.57 -34.40 -23.02
N ALA A 138 18.99 -34.92 -21.92
CA ALA A 138 19.63 -35.85 -20.98
C ALA A 138 20.25 -37.10 -21.66
N GLN A 139 19.62 -37.60 -22.73
CA GLN A 139 20.11 -38.76 -23.50
C GLN A 139 21.33 -38.46 -24.39
N ALA A 140 21.70 -37.18 -24.54
CA ALA A 140 22.77 -36.70 -25.41
C ALA A 140 23.76 -35.75 -24.70
N ILE A 141 23.67 -35.56 -23.38
CA ILE A 141 24.65 -34.77 -22.62
C ILE A 141 26.02 -35.44 -22.78
N ALA A 142 27.03 -34.66 -23.18
CA ALA A 142 28.35 -35.20 -23.42
C ALA A 142 28.93 -35.89 -22.14
N PRO A 143 29.50 -37.11 -22.24
CA PRO A 143 30.02 -37.85 -21.09
C PRO A 143 31.23 -37.19 -20.41
N ILE A 144 31.73 -36.09 -20.98
CA ILE A 144 32.78 -35.23 -20.43
C ILE A 144 32.38 -34.50 -19.14
N PHE A 145 31.08 -34.31 -18.88
CA PHE A 145 30.60 -33.69 -17.65
C PHE A 145 30.62 -34.69 -16.49
N THR A 146 31.10 -34.23 -15.34
CA THR A 146 31.02 -34.98 -14.07
C THR A 146 29.57 -35.15 -13.64
N ALA A 147 29.28 -36.15 -12.78
CA ALA A 147 27.91 -36.39 -12.29
C ALA A 147 27.28 -35.13 -11.66
N THR A 148 28.06 -34.34 -10.91
CA THR A 148 27.59 -33.07 -10.32
C THR A 148 27.29 -31.98 -11.35
N GLU A 149 27.99 -31.98 -12.49
CA GLU A 149 27.73 -31.04 -13.57
C GLU A 149 26.49 -31.45 -14.38
N GLN A 150 26.30 -32.76 -14.59
CA GLN A 150 25.09 -33.32 -15.20
C GLN A 150 23.84 -32.99 -14.37
N GLU A 151 23.91 -33.13 -13.04
CA GLU A 151 22.80 -32.77 -12.15
C GLU A 151 22.44 -31.27 -12.24
N GLN A 152 23.44 -30.39 -12.34
CA GLN A 152 23.19 -28.95 -12.54
C GLN A 152 22.53 -28.65 -13.89
N LEU A 153 22.94 -29.36 -14.95
CA LEU A 153 22.30 -29.29 -16.27
C LEU A 153 20.85 -29.78 -16.21
N GLU A 154 20.58 -30.86 -15.48
CA GLU A 154 19.23 -31.40 -15.28
C GLU A 154 18.33 -30.45 -14.47
N ARG A 155 18.89 -29.68 -13.53
CA ARG A 155 18.15 -28.65 -12.78
C ARG A 155 17.45 -27.63 -13.69
N LEU A 156 18.01 -27.35 -14.87
CA LEU A 156 17.37 -26.52 -15.90
C LEU A 156 16.00 -27.06 -16.30
N ARG A 157 15.90 -28.37 -16.53
CA ARG A 157 14.65 -29.02 -16.90
C ARG A 157 13.59 -28.83 -15.83
N LEU A 158 13.96 -28.98 -14.55
CA LEU A 158 13.05 -28.79 -13.42
C LEU A 158 12.50 -27.36 -13.35
N VAL A 159 13.38 -26.35 -13.48
CA VAL A 159 12.94 -24.93 -13.45
C VAL A 159 12.05 -24.60 -14.66
N CYS A 160 12.39 -25.08 -15.85
CA CYS A 160 11.54 -24.91 -17.03
C CYS A 160 10.16 -25.59 -16.84
N LEU A 161 10.11 -26.80 -16.27
CA LEU A 161 8.85 -27.49 -15.97
C LEU A 161 8.01 -26.74 -14.92
N GLN A 162 8.62 -26.21 -13.87
CA GLN A 162 7.93 -25.39 -12.88
C GLN A 162 7.41 -24.08 -13.49
N SER A 163 8.18 -23.46 -14.39
CA SER A 163 7.79 -22.21 -15.04
C SER A 163 6.48 -22.33 -15.83
N LEU A 164 6.23 -23.51 -16.42
CA LEU A 164 5.01 -23.81 -17.19
C LEU A 164 3.73 -23.78 -16.38
N ALA A 165 3.78 -24.16 -15.10
CA ALA A 165 2.61 -24.14 -14.24
C ALA A 165 2.06 -22.72 -14.06
N ILE A 166 2.90 -21.71 -14.31
CA ILE A 166 2.60 -20.29 -14.12
C ILE A 166 2.32 -19.62 -15.48
N ALA A 167 3.23 -19.79 -16.44
CA ALA A 167 3.13 -19.19 -17.77
C ALA A 167 3.99 -19.94 -18.80
N LEU A 168 3.69 -19.77 -20.09
CA LEU A 168 4.55 -20.30 -21.16
C LEU A 168 5.94 -19.66 -21.07
N PRO A 169 7.02 -20.43 -20.85
CA PRO A 169 8.35 -19.87 -20.72
C PRO A 169 8.78 -19.14 -22.00
N ASN A 170 9.45 -18.00 -21.84
CA ASN A 170 9.98 -17.23 -22.97
C ASN A 170 11.32 -17.78 -23.49
N SER A 171 12.08 -18.49 -22.66
CA SER A 171 13.34 -19.11 -23.08
C SER A 171 13.10 -20.15 -24.17
N LYS A 172 13.83 -20.04 -25.28
CA LYS A 172 13.79 -21.02 -26.39
C LYS A 172 14.10 -22.41 -25.89
N ASP A 173 15.09 -22.55 -25.01
CA ASP A 173 15.51 -23.86 -24.49
C ASP A 173 14.48 -24.45 -23.54
N CYS A 174 13.84 -23.62 -22.71
CA CYS A 174 12.72 -24.12 -21.93
C CYS A 174 11.58 -24.62 -22.83
N ARG A 175 11.30 -23.97 -23.97
CA ARG A 175 10.30 -24.48 -24.92
C ARG A 175 10.74 -25.76 -25.62
N SER A 176 12.01 -25.85 -26.02
CA SER A 176 12.53 -27.03 -26.72
C SER A 176 12.53 -28.26 -25.81
N LEU A 177 12.88 -28.11 -24.53
CA LEU A 177 12.82 -29.19 -23.52
C LEU A 177 11.41 -29.74 -23.26
N LEU A 178 10.35 -29.07 -23.76
CA LEU A 178 8.94 -29.45 -23.57
C LEU A 178 8.32 -30.11 -24.79
N ALA A 179 8.90 -29.93 -25.97
CA ALA A 179 8.45 -30.60 -27.18
C ALA A 179 8.89 -32.07 -27.15
N THR A 180 7.96 -32.98 -27.45
CA THR A 180 8.25 -34.43 -27.58
C THR A 180 9.06 -34.77 -28.83
N GLU A 181 9.17 -33.86 -29.80
CA GLU A 181 9.91 -34.06 -31.04
C GLU A 181 11.03 -33.03 -31.21
N SER A 182 12.24 -33.55 -31.41
CA SER A 182 13.51 -32.84 -31.50
C SER A 182 13.68 -32.15 -32.85
N HIS A 183 13.00 -31.04 -33.08
CA HIS A 183 13.30 -30.20 -34.24
C HIS A 183 14.13 -28.98 -33.79
N THR A 184 15.44 -29.12 -34.00
CA THR A 184 16.56 -28.20 -33.67
C THR A 184 17.04 -28.26 -32.21
N SER A 185 18.06 -29.09 -31.94
CA SER A 185 18.88 -28.94 -30.73
C SER A 185 19.58 -27.59 -30.78
N SER A 186 19.19 -26.66 -29.91
CA SER A 186 20.05 -25.51 -29.62
C SER A 186 21.22 -26.01 -28.79
N ASP A 187 22.38 -26.18 -29.41
CA ASP A 187 23.63 -26.42 -28.68
C ASP A 187 23.86 -25.25 -27.71
N ILE A 188 24.06 -25.58 -26.43
CA ILE A 188 24.39 -24.61 -25.39
C ILE A 188 25.91 -24.59 -25.18
N SER A 189 26.47 -23.41 -24.93
CA SER A 189 27.87 -23.28 -24.52
C SER A 189 27.98 -23.43 -23.00
N VAL A 190 28.77 -24.38 -22.51
CA VAL A 190 28.93 -24.66 -21.08
C VAL A 190 30.30 -24.21 -20.60
N PHE A 191 30.32 -23.23 -19.70
CA PHE A 191 31.50 -22.73 -19.05
C PHE A 191 31.63 -23.41 -17.67
N ARG A 192 32.61 -24.32 -17.56
CA ARG A 192 32.76 -25.21 -16.39
C ARG A 192 33.50 -24.56 -15.20
N GLY A 193 34.42 -23.65 -15.47
CA GLY A 193 35.19 -22.93 -14.46
C GLY A 193 34.54 -21.63 -13.98
N ALA A 194 35.11 -20.98 -12.97
CA ALA A 194 34.66 -19.65 -12.56
C ALA A 194 35.09 -18.57 -13.57
N LEU A 195 34.30 -17.50 -13.72
CA LEU A 195 34.62 -16.35 -14.57
C LEU A 195 34.71 -15.10 -13.72
N THR A 196 35.88 -14.46 -13.69
CA THR A 196 36.13 -13.25 -12.89
C THR A 196 36.50 -12.08 -13.81
N LEU A 197 35.68 -11.04 -13.80
CA LEU A 197 35.75 -9.82 -14.63
C LEU A 197 35.74 -8.55 -13.75
N VAL A 198 36.27 -8.65 -12.53
CA VAL A 198 36.20 -7.56 -11.54
C VAL A 198 36.97 -6.35 -12.04
N GLN A 199 36.31 -5.19 -12.10
CA GLN A 199 36.87 -3.91 -12.58
C GLN A 199 37.45 -4.00 -14.01
N THR A 200 37.02 -4.98 -14.81
CA THR A 200 37.43 -5.13 -16.21
C THR A 200 36.73 -4.09 -17.07
N ARG A 201 37.44 -3.53 -18.05
CA ARG A 201 36.88 -2.61 -19.05
C ARG A 201 36.82 -3.28 -20.42
N PHE A 202 35.64 -3.36 -21.01
CA PHE A 202 35.41 -3.85 -22.37
C PHE A 202 35.09 -2.69 -23.31
N ASN A 203 35.92 -2.48 -24.33
CA ASN A 203 35.71 -1.45 -25.34
C ASN A 203 34.86 -1.91 -26.54
N GLY A 204 34.79 -3.22 -26.81
CA GLY A 204 33.88 -3.82 -27.80
C GLY A 204 32.70 -4.56 -27.17
N GLN A 205 31.90 -5.23 -28.00
CA GLN A 205 30.71 -5.96 -27.56
C GLN A 205 31.11 -7.17 -26.70
N VAL A 206 30.23 -7.55 -25.77
CA VAL A 206 30.43 -8.76 -24.94
C VAL A 206 29.28 -9.73 -25.19
N GLN A 207 29.61 -10.95 -25.62
CA GLN A 207 28.64 -11.96 -26.04
C GLN A 207 28.78 -13.24 -25.23
N PHE A 208 27.74 -13.54 -24.45
CA PHE A 208 27.56 -14.78 -23.69
C PHE A 208 26.21 -15.44 -24.01
N ARG A 209 25.64 -15.16 -25.19
CA ARG A 209 24.36 -15.74 -25.60
C ARG A 209 24.37 -17.26 -25.47
N ASN A 210 23.28 -17.82 -24.97
CA ASN A 210 23.10 -19.26 -24.81
C ASN A 210 24.26 -19.95 -24.06
N THR A 211 24.73 -19.33 -22.97
CA THR A 211 25.86 -19.84 -22.16
C THR A 211 25.38 -20.29 -20.79
N PHE A 212 25.83 -21.46 -20.33
CA PHE A 212 25.61 -21.99 -18.99
C PHE A 212 26.91 -21.94 -18.20
N PHE A 213 26.96 -21.11 -17.16
CA PHE A 213 28.03 -21.09 -16.17
C PHE A 213 27.72 -22.07 -15.03
N LEU A 214 28.56 -23.09 -14.87
CA LEU A 214 28.44 -24.08 -13.78
C LEU A 214 29.04 -23.57 -12.46
N GLN A 215 29.91 -22.56 -12.51
CA GLN A 215 30.53 -21.92 -11.37
C GLN A 215 30.16 -20.43 -11.30
N SER A 216 30.64 -19.75 -10.26
CA SER A 216 30.34 -18.34 -10.02
C SER A 216 30.87 -17.44 -11.13
N VAL A 217 30.13 -16.36 -11.38
CA VAL A 217 30.52 -15.32 -12.32
C VAL A 217 30.59 -14.00 -11.56
N ASP A 218 31.77 -13.40 -11.50
CA ASP A 218 32.00 -12.13 -10.83
C ASP A 218 32.32 -11.05 -11.84
N VAL A 219 31.48 -10.02 -11.90
CA VAL A 219 31.53 -8.90 -12.86
C VAL A 219 31.52 -7.56 -12.09
N GLN A 220 31.95 -7.59 -10.83
CA GLN A 220 31.90 -6.43 -9.95
C GLN A 220 32.69 -5.25 -10.51
N GLY A 221 32.05 -4.08 -10.60
CA GLY A 221 32.69 -2.84 -11.07
C GLY A 221 33.12 -2.86 -12.55
N ALA A 222 32.76 -3.87 -13.33
CA ALA A 222 33.13 -3.94 -14.75
C ALA A 222 32.45 -2.81 -15.55
N THR A 223 33.12 -2.31 -16.59
CA THR A 223 32.57 -1.30 -17.50
C THR A 223 32.47 -1.84 -18.91
N PHE A 224 31.25 -1.82 -19.45
CA PHE A 224 30.95 -2.22 -20.82
C PHE A 224 30.63 -0.98 -21.66
N ILE A 225 31.50 -0.66 -22.62
CA ILE A 225 31.34 0.52 -23.48
C ILE A 225 30.33 0.26 -24.61
N GLN A 226 30.25 -0.99 -25.08
CA GLN A 226 29.37 -1.44 -26.16
C GLN A 226 28.30 -2.41 -25.63
N PRO A 227 27.30 -2.79 -26.45
CA PRO A 227 26.23 -3.69 -26.01
C PRO A 227 26.73 -5.01 -25.42
N THR A 228 26.00 -5.51 -24.42
CA THR A 228 26.26 -6.82 -23.79
C THR A 228 25.09 -7.76 -24.02
N ASN A 229 25.39 -8.95 -24.53
CA ASN A 229 24.39 -9.97 -24.84
C ASN A 229 24.53 -11.17 -23.89
N TRP A 230 23.63 -11.24 -22.92
CA TRP A 230 23.42 -12.32 -21.96
C TRP A 230 22.10 -13.06 -22.23
N THR A 231 21.58 -12.99 -23.45
CA THR A 231 20.32 -13.67 -23.82
C THR A 231 20.44 -15.16 -23.55
N GLU A 232 19.44 -15.72 -22.87
CA GLU A 232 19.39 -17.15 -22.57
C GLU A 232 20.66 -17.63 -21.83
N THR A 233 21.22 -16.80 -20.94
CA THR A 233 22.33 -17.22 -20.07
C THR A 233 21.82 -17.93 -18.82
N ARG A 234 22.61 -18.86 -18.28
CA ARG A 234 22.27 -19.60 -17.06
C ARG A 234 23.41 -19.54 -16.06
N PHE A 235 23.08 -19.18 -14.84
CA PHE A 235 24.02 -19.06 -13.73
C PHE A 235 23.65 -20.09 -12.66
N SER A 236 24.40 -21.20 -12.60
CA SER A 236 24.19 -22.28 -11.62
C SER A 236 24.47 -21.83 -10.19
N ARG A 237 25.48 -20.97 -10.06
CA ARG A 237 26.03 -20.44 -8.82
C ARG A 237 25.83 -18.92 -8.75
N PRO A 238 26.13 -18.28 -7.61
CA PRO A 238 25.93 -16.84 -7.47
C PRO A 238 26.65 -16.04 -8.55
N VAL A 239 25.98 -15.00 -9.04
CA VAL A 239 26.52 -14.04 -10.01
C VAL A 239 26.46 -12.62 -9.46
N SER A 240 27.53 -11.85 -9.66
CA SER A 240 27.63 -10.48 -9.18
C SER A 240 27.94 -9.51 -10.31
N PHE A 241 26.98 -8.66 -10.66
CA PHE A 241 27.13 -7.46 -11.48
C PHE A 241 27.16 -6.19 -10.63
N SER A 242 27.54 -6.31 -9.34
CA SER A 242 27.50 -5.17 -8.41
C SER A 242 28.42 -4.06 -8.88
N ALA A 243 27.93 -2.82 -8.89
CA ALA A 243 28.60 -1.63 -9.42
C ALA A 243 29.04 -1.73 -10.90
N ALA A 244 28.54 -2.69 -11.67
CA ALA A 244 28.82 -2.76 -13.11
C ALA A 244 28.17 -1.59 -13.86
N ASN A 245 28.83 -1.11 -14.91
CA ASN A 245 28.39 0.02 -15.72
C ASN A 245 28.18 -0.41 -17.18
N PHE A 246 26.91 -0.54 -17.57
CA PHE A 246 26.49 -0.85 -18.94
C PHE A 246 26.18 0.46 -19.68
N ARG A 247 27.07 0.89 -20.57
CA ARG A 247 26.91 2.15 -21.30
C ARG A 247 25.98 2.08 -22.50
N GLN A 248 25.65 0.87 -22.92
CA GLN A 248 24.82 0.58 -24.08
C GLN A 248 23.80 -0.52 -23.72
N LEU A 249 23.00 -0.95 -24.69
CA LEU A 249 21.98 -1.98 -24.52
C LEU A 249 22.54 -3.21 -23.78
N SER A 250 21.83 -3.63 -22.73
CA SER A 250 22.15 -4.84 -21.98
C SER A 250 20.98 -5.81 -22.05
N ASN A 251 21.22 -6.98 -22.62
CA ASN A 251 20.16 -7.94 -22.90
C ASN A 251 20.36 -9.21 -22.06
N PHE A 252 19.45 -9.47 -21.14
CA PHE A 252 19.33 -10.63 -20.26
C PHE A 252 18.05 -11.43 -20.55
N GLN A 253 17.42 -11.23 -21.72
CA GLN A 253 16.16 -11.87 -22.07
C GLN A 253 16.26 -13.40 -21.94
N GLY A 254 15.30 -14.00 -21.24
CA GLY A 254 15.22 -15.45 -21.03
C GLY A 254 16.37 -16.06 -20.22
N SER A 255 17.17 -15.24 -19.52
CA SER A 255 18.23 -15.74 -18.63
C SER A 255 17.67 -16.37 -17.35
N ILE A 256 18.42 -17.30 -16.76
CA ILE A 256 18.01 -18.05 -15.57
C ILE A 256 19.11 -17.95 -14.50
N PHE A 257 18.74 -17.47 -13.32
CA PHE A 257 19.59 -17.34 -12.15
C PHE A 257 19.14 -18.37 -11.10
N PHE A 258 19.87 -19.50 -10.99
CA PHE A 258 19.51 -20.59 -10.07
C PHE A 258 19.84 -20.28 -8.61
N ASP A 259 20.75 -19.33 -8.39
CA ASP A 259 21.20 -18.86 -7.09
C ASP A 259 21.20 -17.33 -7.05
N LYS A 260 21.75 -16.72 -5.99
CA LYS A 260 21.72 -15.28 -5.75
C LYS A 260 22.28 -14.48 -6.94
N ALA A 261 21.51 -13.51 -7.41
CA ALA A 261 21.92 -12.58 -8.47
C ALA A 261 22.06 -11.16 -7.91
N ASN A 262 23.25 -10.58 -7.98
CA ASN A 262 23.54 -9.28 -7.38
C ASN A 262 23.82 -8.21 -8.44
N PHE A 263 22.90 -7.28 -8.63
CA PHE A 263 22.98 -6.07 -9.45
C PHE A 263 23.04 -4.79 -8.59
N LYS A 264 23.44 -4.89 -7.32
CA LYS A 264 23.54 -3.74 -6.41
C LYS A 264 24.40 -2.63 -7.02
N GLN A 265 23.91 -1.39 -7.01
CA GLN A 265 24.61 -0.22 -7.57
C GLN A 265 24.97 -0.34 -9.08
N ALA A 266 24.44 -1.33 -9.80
CA ALA A 266 24.64 -1.42 -11.24
C ALA A 266 24.00 -0.21 -11.94
N THR A 267 24.65 0.29 -13.00
CA THR A 267 24.16 1.40 -13.80
C THR A 267 23.94 0.96 -15.23
N PHE A 268 22.70 1.10 -15.70
CA PHE A 268 22.28 0.87 -17.07
C PHE A 268 21.99 2.22 -17.73
N GLN A 269 22.89 2.66 -18.61
CA GLN A 269 22.76 3.95 -19.31
C GLN A 269 21.73 3.90 -20.44
N GLU A 270 21.57 2.73 -21.05
CA GLU A 270 20.60 2.45 -22.09
C GLU A 270 19.58 1.40 -21.63
N THR A 271 18.77 0.88 -22.55
CA THR A 271 17.74 -0.12 -22.25
C THR A 271 18.36 -1.35 -21.58
N ALA A 272 17.72 -1.80 -20.50
CA ALA A 272 18.04 -3.06 -19.82
C ALA A 272 16.88 -4.03 -19.99
N ASP A 273 17.12 -5.12 -20.72
CA ASP A 273 16.07 -6.07 -21.09
C ASP A 273 16.24 -7.38 -20.32
N PHE A 274 15.38 -7.61 -19.33
CA PHE A 274 15.30 -8.85 -18.54
C PHE A 274 14.05 -9.66 -18.92
N GLN A 275 13.41 -9.39 -20.06
CA GLN A 275 12.13 -10.01 -20.40
C GLN A 275 12.21 -11.54 -20.34
N GLY A 276 11.27 -12.16 -19.61
CA GLY A 276 11.21 -13.61 -19.48
C GLY A 276 12.33 -14.26 -18.66
N ALA A 277 13.13 -13.47 -17.93
CA ALA A 277 14.14 -14.02 -17.03
C ALA A 277 13.50 -14.75 -15.83
N ILE A 278 14.25 -15.65 -15.20
CA ILE A 278 13.83 -16.42 -14.03
C ILE A 278 14.88 -16.25 -12.92
N PHE A 279 14.45 -15.73 -11.77
CA PHE A 279 15.26 -15.64 -10.55
C PHE A 279 14.75 -16.67 -9.53
N VAL A 280 15.45 -17.80 -9.43
CA VAL A 280 15.07 -18.92 -8.54
C VAL A 280 15.31 -18.57 -7.08
N ASN A 281 16.41 -17.87 -6.80
CA ASN A 281 16.78 -17.39 -5.47
C ASN A 281 16.75 -15.85 -5.43
N ASN A 282 17.11 -15.26 -4.29
CA ASN A 282 17.05 -13.82 -4.07
C ASN A 282 17.87 -13.03 -5.10
N SER A 283 17.27 -11.96 -5.62
CA SER A 283 17.89 -11.02 -6.53
C SER A 283 18.00 -9.64 -5.88
N ASN A 284 19.14 -8.98 -6.05
CA ASN A 284 19.43 -7.69 -5.42
C ASN A 284 19.75 -6.61 -6.48
N PHE A 285 18.84 -5.67 -6.68
CA PHE A 285 18.96 -4.47 -7.51
C PHE A 285 19.07 -3.18 -6.65
N ASN A 286 19.42 -3.32 -5.38
CA ASN A 286 19.52 -2.21 -4.44
C ASN A 286 20.42 -1.09 -4.98
N GLN A 287 19.94 0.16 -4.96
CA GLN A 287 20.67 1.34 -5.47
C GLN A 287 21.05 1.28 -6.97
N ALA A 288 20.47 0.36 -7.75
CA ALA A 288 20.68 0.33 -9.19
C ALA A 288 20.07 1.57 -9.88
N LYS A 289 20.61 1.93 -11.04
CA LYS A 289 20.17 3.10 -11.82
C LYS A 289 19.85 2.68 -13.24
N PHE A 290 18.61 2.90 -13.66
CA PHE A 290 18.13 2.64 -15.02
C PHE A 290 17.81 3.97 -15.69
N LYS A 291 18.67 4.39 -16.63
CA LYS A 291 18.58 5.69 -17.31
C LYS A 291 17.54 5.69 -18.43
N GLN A 292 17.38 4.55 -19.08
CA GLN A 292 16.36 4.31 -20.09
C GLN A 292 15.40 3.20 -19.64
N LEU A 293 14.61 2.69 -20.57
CA LEU A 293 13.59 1.67 -20.34
C LEU A 293 14.19 0.43 -19.65
N ALA A 294 13.56 0.00 -18.55
CA ALA A 294 13.86 -1.26 -17.89
C ALA A 294 12.71 -2.26 -18.10
N ARG A 295 12.98 -3.34 -18.83
CA ARG A 295 11.97 -4.36 -19.18
C ARG A 295 12.13 -5.58 -18.28
N PHE A 296 11.17 -5.78 -17.40
CA PHE A 296 11.00 -6.96 -16.54
C PHE A 296 9.68 -7.69 -16.87
N SER A 297 9.22 -7.60 -18.11
CA SER A 297 7.98 -8.24 -18.55
C SER A 297 8.10 -9.77 -18.54
N ASN A 298 7.08 -10.47 -18.04
CA ASN A 298 7.05 -11.94 -17.91
C ASN A 298 8.21 -12.52 -17.07
N VAL A 299 8.80 -11.73 -16.15
CA VAL A 299 9.85 -12.24 -15.26
C VAL A 299 9.24 -13.06 -14.13
N GLN A 300 9.90 -14.16 -13.77
CA GLN A 300 9.52 -14.99 -12.63
C GLN A 300 10.51 -14.78 -11.47
N TRP A 301 10.02 -14.23 -10.37
CA TRP A 301 10.76 -14.02 -9.13
C TRP A 301 10.31 -15.06 -8.10
N GLN A 302 11.03 -16.18 -8.04
CA GLN A 302 10.74 -17.26 -7.09
C GLN A 302 11.31 -16.96 -5.70
N GLY A 303 12.44 -16.24 -5.64
CA GLY A 303 12.99 -15.65 -4.41
C GLY A 303 12.61 -14.18 -4.23
N ASN A 304 13.14 -13.55 -3.17
CA ASN A 304 12.90 -12.13 -2.91
C ASN A 304 13.52 -11.24 -3.99
N ALA A 305 12.79 -10.21 -4.41
CA ALA A 305 13.26 -9.19 -5.35
C ALA A 305 13.49 -7.86 -4.63
N ASP A 306 14.76 -7.49 -4.40
CA ASP A 306 15.12 -6.25 -3.71
C ASP A 306 15.50 -5.15 -4.71
N PHE A 307 14.60 -4.18 -4.89
CA PHE A 307 14.77 -2.95 -5.65
C PHE A 307 14.83 -1.72 -4.73
N SER A 308 15.24 -1.88 -3.47
CA SER A 308 15.27 -0.76 -2.54
C SER A 308 16.29 0.31 -2.99
N ASN A 309 15.96 1.59 -2.82
CA ASN A 309 16.78 2.72 -3.27
C ASN A 309 17.10 2.74 -4.79
N VAL A 310 16.39 1.95 -5.61
CA VAL A 310 16.56 1.97 -7.06
C VAL A 310 16.07 3.30 -7.64
N ARG A 311 16.68 3.77 -8.73
CA ARG A 311 16.20 4.92 -9.48
C ARG A 311 15.95 4.57 -10.95
N PHE A 312 14.69 4.66 -11.35
CA PHE A 312 14.26 4.57 -12.75
C PHE A 312 14.01 5.98 -13.29
N PHE A 313 14.90 6.45 -14.17
CA PHE A 313 14.78 7.75 -14.83
C PHE A 313 13.77 7.72 -15.99
N ASN A 314 13.55 6.53 -16.56
CA ASN A 314 12.55 6.27 -17.57
C ASN A 314 11.60 5.14 -17.09
N GLN A 315 10.76 4.65 -17.97
CA GLN A 315 9.72 3.67 -17.65
C GLN A 315 10.30 2.33 -17.15
N ALA A 316 9.63 1.74 -16.16
CA ALA A 316 9.91 0.39 -15.66
C ALA A 316 8.69 -0.51 -15.91
N GLN A 317 8.89 -1.64 -16.58
CA GLN A 317 7.81 -2.53 -17.02
C GLN A 317 7.92 -3.89 -16.34
N PHE A 318 7.00 -4.21 -15.45
CA PHE A 318 6.85 -5.51 -14.78
C PHE A 318 5.61 -6.26 -15.30
N THR A 319 5.13 -5.93 -16.50
CA THR A 319 3.91 -6.50 -17.07
C THR A 319 3.97 -8.04 -17.09
N LYS A 320 2.94 -8.71 -16.57
CA LYS A 320 2.87 -10.18 -16.46
C LYS A 320 4.01 -10.81 -15.64
N ALA A 321 4.69 -10.06 -14.79
CA ALA A 321 5.66 -10.64 -13.86
C ALA A 321 4.94 -11.45 -12.76
N ASN A 322 5.65 -12.42 -12.18
CA ASN A 322 5.18 -13.14 -11.01
C ASN A 322 6.17 -13.00 -9.86
N PHE A 323 5.70 -12.54 -8.71
CA PHE A 323 6.45 -12.44 -7.46
C PHE A 323 5.90 -13.45 -6.45
N ASN A 324 6.57 -14.60 -6.33
CA ASN A 324 6.20 -15.65 -5.37
C ASN A 324 6.56 -15.25 -3.92
N GLN A 325 7.51 -14.33 -3.77
CA GLN A 325 8.01 -13.81 -2.51
C GLN A 325 7.94 -12.27 -2.50
N VAL A 326 8.55 -11.63 -1.51
CA VAL A 326 8.44 -10.18 -1.30
C VAL A 326 9.14 -9.40 -2.42
N LEU A 327 8.45 -8.38 -2.93
CA LEU A 327 9.02 -7.32 -3.76
C LEU A 327 9.32 -6.11 -2.88
N SER A 328 10.59 -5.76 -2.70
CA SER A 328 10.96 -4.52 -2.02
C SER A 328 11.26 -3.40 -3.01
N LEU A 329 10.51 -2.31 -2.93
CA LEU A 329 10.70 -1.05 -3.64
C LEU A 329 10.89 0.10 -2.63
N ALA A 330 11.39 -0.22 -1.42
CA ALA A 330 11.58 0.77 -0.38
C ALA A 330 12.52 1.88 -0.85
N GLU A 331 12.13 3.15 -0.69
CA GLU A 331 12.88 4.33 -1.12
C GLU A 331 13.20 4.34 -2.64
N ALA A 332 12.48 3.56 -3.45
CA ALA A 332 12.61 3.58 -4.90
C ALA A 332 12.11 4.91 -5.48
N THR A 333 12.77 5.42 -6.51
CA THR A 333 12.31 6.61 -7.26
C THR A 333 11.95 6.25 -8.69
N PHE A 334 10.71 6.58 -9.08
CA PHE A 334 10.18 6.44 -10.43
C PHE A 334 9.93 7.83 -11.03
N GLU A 335 10.80 8.26 -11.96
CA GLU A 335 10.63 9.54 -12.66
C GLU A 335 9.55 9.47 -13.75
N GLN A 336 9.38 8.29 -14.34
CA GLN A 336 8.33 7.98 -15.32
C GLN A 336 7.43 6.85 -14.82
N ALA A 337 6.64 6.24 -15.71
CA ALA A 337 5.68 5.21 -15.34
C ALA A 337 6.36 3.90 -14.85
N VAL A 338 5.82 3.33 -13.77
CA VAL A 338 6.05 1.93 -13.38
C VAL A 338 4.78 1.12 -13.66
N ILE A 339 4.91 0.01 -14.37
CA ILE A 339 3.78 -0.77 -14.87
C ILE A 339 3.81 -2.18 -14.28
N PHE A 340 2.81 -2.51 -13.48
CA PHE A 340 2.54 -3.83 -12.88
C PHE A 340 1.28 -4.49 -13.47
N ARG A 341 0.97 -4.20 -14.74
CA ARG A 341 -0.22 -4.76 -15.38
C ARG A 341 -0.15 -6.27 -15.45
N GLU A 342 -1.26 -6.94 -15.11
CA GLU A 342 -1.35 -8.41 -15.09
C GLU A 342 -0.27 -9.09 -14.21
N THR A 343 0.33 -8.37 -13.27
CA THR A 343 1.34 -8.92 -12.36
C THR A 343 0.68 -9.72 -11.25
N GLN A 344 1.30 -10.82 -10.84
CA GLN A 344 0.88 -11.59 -9.67
C GLN A 344 1.81 -11.32 -8.48
N PHE A 345 1.22 -11.00 -7.34
CA PHE A 345 1.90 -10.84 -6.06
C PHE A 345 1.36 -11.87 -5.06
N ASP A 346 2.21 -12.82 -4.66
CA ASP A 346 1.85 -13.85 -3.68
C ASP A 346 2.14 -13.40 -2.24
N GLN A 347 3.01 -12.39 -2.07
CA GLN A 347 3.42 -11.81 -0.78
C GLN A 347 3.36 -10.28 -0.83
N ALA A 348 3.78 -9.64 0.27
CA ALA A 348 3.78 -8.17 0.40
C ALA A 348 4.68 -7.48 -0.64
N VAL A 349 4.25 -6.31 -1.09
CA VAL A 349 5.04 -5.36 -1.87
C VAL A 349 5.35 -4.15 -0.99
N ASN A 350 6.63 -3.91 -0.74
CA ASN A 350 7.08 -2.82 0.11
C ASN A 350 7.37 -1.57 -0.74
N LEU A 351 6.52 -0.55 -0.66
CA LEU A 351 6.70 0.77 -1.29
C LEU A 351 7.06 1.85 -0.26
N GLN A 352 7.62 1.45 0.89
CA GLN A 352 7.90 2.37 1.98
C GLN A 352 8.87 3.47 1.54
N GLY A 353 8.48 4.74 1.68
CA GLY A 353 9.32 5.87 1.29
C GLY A 353 9.57 6.02 -0.22
N ALA A 354 8.89 5.22 -1.07
CA ALA A 354 9.06 5.32 -2.52
C ALA A 354 8.51 6.65 -3.05
N ASN A 355 9.07 7.11 -4.17
CA ASN A 355 8.69 8.37 -4.83
C ASN A 355 8.19 8.12 -6.25
N ILE A 356 6.92 8.42 -6.51
CA ILE A 356 6.28 8.26 -7.82
C ILE A 356 6.02 9.66 -8.39
N LEU A 357 6.75 10.02 -9.45
CA LEU A 357 6.66 11.35 -10.07
C LEU A 357 5.67 11.41 -11.24
N ASN A 358 5.34 10.26 -11.85
CA ASN A 358 4.44 10.20 -13.02
C ASN A 358 3.32 9.17 -12.86
N GLN A 359 3.59 7.88 -12.91
CA GLN A 359 2.51 6.89 -12.87
C GLN A 359 2.95 5.58 -12.23
N ALA A 360 2.06 4.97 -11.44
CA ALA A 360 2.15 3.56 -11.06
C ALA A 360 0.85 2.85 -11.47
N ASP A 361 0.97 1.81 -12.29
CA ASP A 361 -0.19 1.12 -12.86
C ASP A 361 -0.29 -0.33 -12.36
N PHE A 362 -1.27 -0.60 -11.51
CA PHE A 362 -1.60 -1.93 -10.98
C PHE A 362 -2.88 -2.52 -11.63
N SER A 363 -3.25 -2.06 -12.82
CA SER A 363 -4.44 -2.57 -13.52
C SER A 363 -4.29 -4.06 -13.82
N ASP A 364 -5.32 -4.85 -13.59
CA ASP A 364 -5.32 -6.31 -13.78
C ASP A 364 -4.29 -7.07 -12.91
N ALA A 365 -3.66 -6.41 -11.93
CA ALA A 365 -2.77 -7.07 -10.98
C ALA A 365 -3.56 -7.99 -10.03
N LYS A 366 -2.97 -9.14 -9.71
CA LYS A 366 -3.54 -10.16 -8.81
C LYS A 366 -2.77 -10.17 -7.51
N PHE A 367 -3.49 -10.13 -6.40
CA PHE A 367 -2.95 -10.21 -5.06
C PHE A 367 -3.45 -11.49 -4.39
N ALA A 368 -2.55 -12.33 -3.90
CA ALA A 368 -2.91 -13.46 -3.05
C ALA A 368 -3.49 -12.96 -1.71
N GLN A 369 -4.09 -13.86 -0.92
CA GLN A 369 -4.79 -13.50 0.31
C GLN A 369 -3.91 -12.77 1.35
N ALA A 370 -2.62 -13.09 1.40
CA ALA A 370 -1.65 -12.47 2.32
C ALA A 370 -0.91 -11.27 1.70
N ALA A 371 -1.13 -10.96 0.41
CA ALA A 371 -0.43 -9.91 -0.28
C ALA A 371 -1.08 -8.54 -0.02
N PHE A 372 -0.25 -7.51 0.16
CA PHE A 372 -0.65 -6.13 0.35
C PHE A 372 0.45 -5.18 -0.14
N LEU A 373 0.09 -3.91 -0.33
CA LEU A 373 0.99 -2.82 -0.72
C LEU A 373 1.29 -1.96 0.51
N ASP A 374 2.48 -2.09 1.10
CA ASP A 374 2.90 -1.17 2.17
C ASP A 374 3.30 0.18 1.55
N VAL A 375 2.47 1.21 1.76
CA VAL A 375 2.68 2.55 1.20
C VAL A 375 3.10 3.57 2.26
N SER A 376 3.67 3.11 3.37
CA SER A 376 4.16 3.97 4.45
C SER A 376 5.22 4.95 3.95
N GLY A 377 5.05 6.25 4.15
CA GLY A 377 6.01 7.24 3.67
C GLY A 377 6.08 7.43 2.15
N LEU A 378 5.26 6.74 1.35
CA LEU A 378 5.15 6.94 -0.11
C LEU A 378 4.90 8.42 -0.45
N THR A 379 5.71 8.98 -1.34
CA THR A 379 5.55 10.35 -1.84
C THR A 379 5.06 10.36 -3.28
N PHE A 380 3.93 11.01 -3.53
CA PHE A 380 3.47 11.35 -4.88
C PHE A 380 2.51 12.53 -4.82
N ASN A 381 2.39 13.29 -5.91
CA ASN A 381 1.44 14.38 -6.03
C ASN A 381 0.26 13.96 -6.91
N SER A 382 -0.95 13.86 -6.37
CA SER A 382 -2.13 13.38 -7.12
C SER A 382 -2.51 14.24 -8.32
N ASN A 383 -2.03 15.50 -8.42
CA ASN A 383 -2.28 16.36 -9.57
C ASN A 383 -1.30 16.15 -10.72
N GLN A 384 -0.15 15.53 -10.45
CA GLN A 384 0.93 15.31 -11.42
C GLN A 384 1.12 13.83 -11.71
N ALA A 385 0.96 13.00 -10.68
CA ALA A 385 1.16 11.57 -10.72
C ALA A 385 -0.14 10.79 -10.46
N LYS A 386 -0.27 9.64 -11.11
CA LYS A 386 -1.44 8.76 -10.99
C LYS A 386 -1.07 7.38 -10.47
N ILE A 387 -1.88 6.88 -9.55
CA ILE A 387 -1.86 5.48 -9.15
C ILE A 387 -3.12 4.83 -9.70
N LEU A 388 -2.96 3.83 -10.55
CA LEU A 388 -4.05 3.12 -11.22
C LEU A 388 -4.19 1.71 -10.64
N GLY A 389 -5.40 1.16 -10.68
CA GLY A 389 -5.68 -0.21 -10.28
C GLY A 389 -7.14 -0.56 -10.51
N ASN A 390 -7.50 -1.80 -10.22
CA ASN A 390 -8.85 -2.30 -10.42
C ASN A 390 -9.86 -1.62 -9.48
N PRO A 391 -10.93 -1.00 -10.01
CA PRO A 391 -11.94 -0.32 -9.20
C PRO A 391 -12.56 -1.23 -8.12
N GLY A 392 -12.61 -0.75 -6.89
CA GLY A 392 -13.16 -1.43 -5.71
C GLY A 392 -12.26 -2.53 -5.12
N GLN A 393 -11.07 -2.74 -5.70
CA GLN A 393 -10.11 -3.75 -5.27
C GLN A 393 -8.82 -3.12 -4.76
N ILE A 394 -8.22 -2.20 -5.53
CA ILE A 394 -6.90 -1.63 -5.22
C ILE A 394 -6.86 -0.90 -3.87
N GLY A 395 -7.95 -0.19 -3.51
CA GLY A 395 -8.05 0.53 -2.24
C GLY A 395 -7.93 -0.36 -1.01
N LYS A 396 -8.27 -1.65 -1.13
CA LYS A 396 -8.18 -2.65 -0.04
C LYS A 396 -6.77 -3.23 0.12
N MET A 397 -5.94 -3.12 -0.92
CA MET A 397 -4.58 -3.66 -0.92
C MET A 397 -3.59 -2.74 -0.22
N PHE A 398 -3.91 -1.45 -0.06
CA PHE A 398 -3.02 -0.52 0.64
C PHE A 398 -2.99 -0.79 2.14
N TYR A 399 -1.78 -1.02 2.64
CA TYR A 399 -1.47 -1.13 4.06
C TYR A 399 -0.75 0.12 4.54
N ILE A 400 -1.25 0.70 5.63
CA ILE A 400 -0.69 1.87 6.30
C ILE A 400 -0.76 1.61 7.83
N PRO A 401 0.36 1.48 8.53
CA PRO A 401 0.39 1.05 9.93
C PRO A 401 -0.04 2.16 10.90
N THR A 402 0.22 3.43 10.57
CA THR A 402 -0.02 4.57 11.45
C THR A 402 -0.50 5.80 10.69
N LEU A 403 -1.31 6.64 11.34
CA LEU A 403 -1.75 7.92 10.75
C LEU A 403 -0.63 8.97 10.78
N GLN A 404 0.18 9.00 11.84
CA GLN A 404 1.30 9.92 12.01
C GLN A 404 2.33 9.69 10.89
N GLY A 405 2.72 10.75 10.18
CA GLY A 405 3.61 10.68 9.02
C GLY A 405 2.92 10.29 7.70
N ASN A 406 1.75 9.64 7.73
CA ASN A 406 1.07 9.13 6.52
C ASN A 406 -0.20 9.92 6.11
N GLN A 407 -0.48 11.05 6.76
CA GLN A 407 -1.70 11.86 6.50
C GLN A 407 -1.77 12.36 5.05
N ASN A 408 -0.63 12.81 4.51
CA ASN A 408 -0.55 13.32 3.14
C ASN A 408 -0.79 12.22 2.11
N ILE A 409 -0.33 11.00 2.40
CA ILE A 409 -0.47 9.83 1.53
C ILE A 409 -1.93 9.45 1.40
N LEU A 410 -2.63 9.28 2.53
CA LEU A 410 -4.07 9.01 2.55
C LEU A 410 -4.88 10.10 1.82
N ARG A 411 -4.49 11.37 2.00
CA ARG A 411 -5.13 12.49 1.29
C ARG A 411 -4.90 12.41 -0.22
N ASN A 412 -3.66 12.21 -0.66
CA ASN A 412 -3.31 12.15 -2.07
C ASN A 412 -3.89 10.91 -2.75
N LEU A 413 -3.88 9.73 -2.10
CA LEU A 413 -4.54 8.52 -2.61
C LEU A 413 -6.05 8.73 -2.74
N GLY A 414 -6.69 9.30 -1.72
CA GLY A 414 -8.12 9.63 -1.78
C GLY A 414 -8.45 10.61 -2.91
N GLN A 415 -7.62 11.63 -3.14
CA GLN A 415 -7.78 12.57 -4.26
C GLN A 415 -7.57 11.89 -5.62
N ASN A 416 -6.53 11.07 -5.74
CA ASN A 416 -6.21 10.30 -6.94
C ASN A 416 -7.41 9.45 -7.39
N PHE A 417 -8.00 8.66 -6.50
CA PHE A 417 -9.12 7.78 -6.85
C PHE A 417 -10.43 8.55 -7.09
N ARG A 418 -10.67 9.66 -6.39
CA ARG A 418 -11.83 10.53 -6.69
C ARG A 418 -11.73 11.16 -8.07
N GLN A 419 -10.55 11.65 -8.46
CA GLN A 419 -10.32 12.21 -9.81
C GLN A 419 -10.51 11.17 -10.90
N GLN A 420 -10.23 9.90 -10.61
CA GLN A 420 -10.44 8.77 -11.51
C GLN A 420 -11.87 8.18 -11.44
N GLN A 421 -12.78 8.79 -10.67
CA GLN A 421 -14.15 8.29 -10.45
C GLN A 421 -14.21 6.89 -9.78
N GLN A 422 -13.12 6.43 -9.17
CA GLN A 422 -13.05 5.21 -8.37
C GLN A 422 -13.49 5.49 -6.92
N VAL A 423 -14.79 5.75 -6.75
CA VAL A 423 -15.37 6.17 -5.47
C VAL A 423 -15.21 5.11 -4.37
N ALA A 424 -15.34 3.83 -4.72
CA ALA A 424 -15.20 2.72 -3.76
C ALA A 424 -13.82 2.70 -3.09
N ASP A 425 -12.74 2.83 -3.87
CA ASP A 425 -11.36 2.84 -3.35
C ASP A 425 -11.07 4.09 -2.53
N ALA A 426 -11.55 5.26 -2.98
CA ALA A 426 -11.44 6.49 -2.22
C ALA A 426 -12.15 6.39 -0.85
N ASN A 427 -13.32 5.76 -0.81
CA ASN A 427 -14.08 5.54 0.41
C ASN A 427 -13.38 4.53 1.34
N GLN A 428 -12.80 3.46 0.80
CA GLN A 428 -11.97 2.52 1.56
C GLN A 428 -10.81 3.24 2.26
N LEU A 429 -10.11 4.14 1.55
CA LEU A 429 -8.99 4.90 2.13
C LEU A 429 -9.43 5.91 3.20
N GLU A 430 -10.58 6.57 3.01
CA GLU A 430 -11.16 7.44 4.04
C GLU A 430 -11.58 6.66 5.28
N TYR A 431 -12.14 5.45 5.10
CA TYR A 431 -12.42 4.54 6.20
C TYR A 431 -11.15 4.17 6.95
N THR A 432 -10.09 3.72 6.25
CA THR A 432 -8.78 3.40 6.84
C THR A 432 -8.22 4.59 7.61
N LYS A 433 -8.27 5.80 7.05
CA LYS A 433 -7.85 7.03 7.72
C LYS A 433 -8.55 7.25 9.06
N GLN A 434 -9.87 7.11 9.09
CA GLN A 434 -10.63 7.30 10.33
C GLN A 434 -10.43 6.15 11.33
N ARG A 435 -10.27 4.91 10.86
CA ARG A 435 -9.91 3.78 11.70
C ARG A 435 -8.56 4.02 12.38
N LEU A 436 -7.54 4.46 11.64
CA LEU A 436 -6.23 4.82 12.21
C LEU A 436 -6.34 5.99 13.20
N ARG A 437 -7.18 6.99 12.91
CA ARG A 437 -7.47 8.09 13.85
C ARG A 437 -8.13 7.59 15.14
N LEU A 438 -9.03 6.62 15.05
CA LEU A 438 -9.66 6.01 16.22
C LEU A 438 -8.63 5.25 17.07
N ILE A 439 -7.72 4.52 16.43
CA ILE A 439 -6.60 3.84 17.12
C ILE A 439 -5.72 4.87 17.84
N GLU A 440 -5.39 5.99 17.19
CA GLU A 440 -4.61 7.07 17.80
C GLU A 440 -5.34 7.69 19.00
N LEU A 441 -6.63 7.98 18.89
CA LEU A 441 -7.45 8.50 20.00
C LEU A 441 -7.55 7.50 21.15
N SER A 442 -7.76 6.21 20.85
CA SER A 442 -7.80 5.14 21.85
C SER A 442 -6.50 5.07 22.63
N ARG A 443 -5.36 5.08 21.90
CA ARG A 443 -4.04 5.16 22.51
C ARG A 443 -3.94 6.41 23.40
N GLN A 444 -4.34 7.60 22.92
CA GLN A 444 -4.27 8.84 23.70
C GLN A 444 -5.11 8.84 24.99
N LEU A 445 -6.14 8.00 25.08
CA LEU A 445 -7.02 7.89 26.25
C LEU A 445 -6.54 6.83 27.26
N VAL A 446 -5.97 5.72 26.78
CA VAL A 446 -5.66 4.52 27.59
C VAL A 446 -4.17 4.36 27.85
N ALA A 447 -3.31 4.74 26.90
CA ALA A 447 -1.87 4.50 27.01
C ALA A 447 -1.25 5.38 28.09
N THR A 448 -0.16 4.89 28.68
CA THR A 448 0.54 5.60 29.74
C THR A 448 1.34 6.75 29.13
N ASN A 449 1.04 7.98 29.55
CA ASN A 449 1.78 9.16 29.12
C ASN A 449 3.05 9.31 29.95
N ILE A 450 4.22 9.28 29.30
CA ILE A 450 5.53 9.37 29.93
C ILE A 450 5.69 10.65 30.77
N ASN A 451 5.10 11.75 30.32
CA ASN A 451 5.22 13.04 30.99
C ASN A 451 4.37 13.13 32.28
N SER A 452 3.38 12.25 32.47
CA SER A 452 2.49 12.27 33.66
C SER A 452 2.45 10.97 34.46
N ALA A 453 3.01 9.87 33.95
CA ALA A 453 3.00 8.55 34.59
C ALA A 453 3.63 8.58 35.99
N ASN A 454 3.08 7.82 36.94
CA ASN A 454 3.75 7.59 38.21
C ASN A 454 4.85 6.50 38.06
N LEU A 455 5.72 6.37 39.07
CA LEU A 455 6.83 5.39 39.03
C LEU A 455 6.31 3.95 38.88
N ALA A 456 5.22 3.60 39.56
CA ALA A 456 4.62 2.27 39.50
C ALA A 456 4.07 1.94 38.10
N SER A 457 3.46 2.91 37.42
CA SER A 457 2.95 2.76 36.05
C SER A 457 4.09 2.56 35.06
N LEU A 458 5.22 3.26 35.20
CA LEU A 458 6.40 3.04 34.36
C LEU A 458 6.99 1.64 34.57
N VAL A 459 7.08 1.18 35.82
CA VAL A 459 7.56 -0.17 36.14
C VAL A 459 6.60 -1.25 35.61
N HIS A 460 5.29 -1.08 35.79
CA HIS A 460 4.28 -1.98 35.24
C HIS A 460 4.31 -2.03 33.71
N LEU A 461 4.75 -0.95 33.06
CA LEU A 461 4.88 -0.90 31.60
C LEU A 461 6.05 -1.76 31.11
N GLY A 462 7.05 -2.01 31.96
CA GLY A 462 8.23 -2.80 31.65
C GLY A 462 9.57 -2.07 31.86
N PHE A 463 9.56 -0.83 32.35
CA PHE A 463 10.80 -0.14 32.69
C PHE A 463 11.38 -0.65 34.02
N SER A 464 12.70 -0.75 34.11
CA SER A 464 13.36 -0.98 35.38
C SER A 464 13.19 0.21 36.32
N LEU A 465 13.40 -0.01 37.61
CA LEU A 465 13.22 1.03 38.62
C LEU A 465 14.24 2.19 38.46
N THR A 466 15.41 1.91 37.89
CA THR A 466 16.42 2.92 37.53
C THR A 466 15.98 3.74 36.32
N GLN A 467 15.56 3.08 35.23
CA GLN A 467 15.02 3.72 34.03
C GLN A 467 13.82 4.62 34.34
N ALA A 468 12.88 4.13 35.15
CA ALA A 468 11.68 4.89 35.54
C ALA A 468 12.02 6.15 36.37
N LYS A 469 13.08 6.09 37.20
CA LYS A 469 13.59 7.26 37.94
C LYS A 469 14.27 8.26 36.99
N ALA A 470 15.09 7.79 36.05
CA ALA A 470 15.74 8.63 35.05
C ALA A 470 14.71 9.39 34.19
N ILE A 471 13.66 8.70 33.72
CA ILE A 471 12.53 9.31 33.00
C ILE A 471 11.84 10.39 33.85
N LYS A 472 11.58 10.11 35.13
CA LYS A 472 10.93 11.06 36.04
C LYS A 472 11.80 12.29 36.30
N GLN A 473 13.12 12.15 36.44
CA GLN A 473 14.05 13.25 36.60
C GLN A 473 14.12 14.10 35.32
N GLN A 474 14.27 13.45 34.16
CA GLN A 474 14.40 14.15 32.88
C GLN A 474 13.17 15.01 32.57
N ARG A 475 11.95 14.48 32.76
CA ARG A 475 10.72 15.25 32.49
C ARG A 475 10.49 16.43 33.43
N GLN A 476 11.15 16.48 34.60
CA GLN A 476 11.13 17.65 35.49
C GLN A 476 12.00 18.79 34.95
N ILE A 477 13.06 18.45 34.23
CA ILE A 477 13.94 19.41 33.56
C ILE A 477 13.31 19.85 32.24
N GLN A 478 12.94 18.90 31.40
CA GLN A 478 12.31 19.13 30.10
C GLN A 478 11.35 17.99 29.77
N ALA A 479 10.08 18.34 29.56
CA ALA A 479 9.09 17.37 29.10
C ALA A 479 9.49 16.77 27.75
N PHE A 480 9.31 15.46 27.60
CA PHE A 480 9.56 14.76 26.35
C PHE A 480 8.59 15.28 25.28
N ARG A 481 9.11 15.57 24.09
CA ARG A 481 8.34 16.04 22.93
C ARG A 481 8.03 14.94 21.94
N ASN A 482 8.94 13.98 21.81
CA ASN A 482 8.80 12.83 20.93
C ASN A 482 9.29 11.55 21.65
N ARG A 483 8.95 10.38 21.10
CA ARG A 483 9.34 9.09 21.68
C ARG A 483 10.85 8.86 21.62
N SER A 484 11.51 9.32 20.54
CA SER A 484 12.95 9.15 20.32
C SER A 484 13.83 9.83 21.38
N GLU A 485 13.34 10.87 22.05
CA GLU A 485 14.04 11.51 23.18
C GLU A 485 14.26 10.56 24.37
N LEU A 486 13.57 9.41 24.44
CA LEU A 486 13.86 8.38 25.43
C LEU A 486 15.25 7.77 25.24
N LEU A 487 15.73 7.67 23.99
CA LEU A 487 17.07 7.14 23.69
C LEU A 487 18.20 8.09 24.09
N ILE A 488 17.89 9.32 24.55
CA ILE A 488 18.88 10.23 25.14
C ILE A 488 19.27 9.74 26.54
N LEU A 489 18.41 8.97 27.20
CA LEU A 489 18.71 8.42 28.51
C LEU A 489 19.65 7.23 28.37
N ALA A 490 20.83 7.32 29.02
CA ALA A 490 21.88 6.30 28.96
C ALA A 490 21.40 4.90 29.41
N ASP A 491 20.36 4.83 30.25
CA ASP A 491 19.83 3.58 30.78
C ASP A 491 18.77 2.91 29.87
N ILE A 492 18.38 3.53 28.74
CA ILE A 492 17.34 3.00 27.83
C ILE A 492 17.97 2.54 26.52
N ASP A 493 18.16 1.23 26.39
CA ASP A 493 18.66 0.61 25.17
C ASP A 493 17.60 0.57 24.05
N LEU A 494 18.07 0.46 22.81
CA LEU A 494 17.23 0.37 21.62
C LEU A 494 16.22 -0.79 21.68
N GLU A 495 16.61 -1.92 22.30
CA GLU A 495 15.73 -3.08 22.47
C GLU A 495 14.58 -2.81 23.45
N THR A 496 14.87 -2.14 24.58
CA THR A 496 13.83 -1.73 25.54
C THR A 496 12.90 -0.69 24.91
N TYR A 497 13.47 0.24 24.13
CA TYR A 497 12.70 1.23 23.39
C TYR A 497 11.75 0.60 22.39
N THR A 498 12.20 -0.32 21.54
CA THR A 498 11.35 -0.94 20.52
C THR A 498 10.22 -1.74 21.14
N GLN A 499 10.47 -2.52 22.19
CA GLN A 499 9.45 -3.30 22.90
C GLN A 499 8.36 -2.43 23.54
N LEU A 500 8.73 -1.29 24.13
CA LEU A 500 7.82 -0.47 24.94
C LEU A 500 7.19 0.71 24.16
N SER A 501 7.80 1.13 23.05
CA SER A 501 7.40 2.33 22.29
C SER A 501 5.93 2.34 21.83
N ASP A 502 5.35 1.18 21.53
CA ASP A 502 3.96 1.06 21.08
C ASP A 502 2.94 1.26 22.21
N ARG A 503 3.36 1.04 23.45
CA ARG A 503 2.53 1.14 24.67
C ARG A 503 2.61 2.52 25.33
N LEU A 504 3.46 3.40 24.80
CA LEU A 504 3.79 4.70 25.39
C LEU A 504 3.28 5.85 24.53
N ILE A 505 2.91 6.94 25.19
CA ILE A 505 2.64 8.22 24.53
C ILE A 505 3.49 9.30 25.15
N VAL A 506 3.99 10.15 24.26
CA VAL A 506 4.66 11.39 24.61
C VAL A 506 3.74 12.52 24.16
N SER A 507 3.02 13.10 25.12
CA SER A 507 2.15 14.24 24.89
C SER A 507 2.08 15.11 26.14
N GLN A 508 1.52 16.32 26.01
CA GLN A 508 1.23 17.14 27.18
C GLN A 508 0.20 16.42 28.08
N PRO A 509 0.33 16.51 29.42
CA PRO A 509 -0.63 15.93 30.35
C PRO A 509 -2.04 16.45 30.07
N LEU A 510 -2.98 15.54 29.89
CA LEU A 510 -4.39 15.86 29.65
C LEU A 510 -5.04 16.30 30.97
N SER A 511 -5.66 17.48 30.97
CA SER A 511 -6.61 17.86 32.02
C SER A 511 -7.87 16.97 31.93
N LEU A 512 -8.65 16.87 33.02
CA LEU A 512 -9.92 16.13 33.01
C LEU A 512 -10.85 16.60 31.89
N GLY A 513 -10.96 17.91 31.67
CA GLY A 513 -11.74 18.47 30.55
C GLY A 513 -11.18 18.07 29.18
N GLY A 514 -9.86 18.12 29.00
CA GLY A 514 -9.22 17.67 27.76
C GLY A 514 -9.43 16.18 27.49
N TRP A 515 -9.40 15.36 28.54
CA TRP A 515 -9.70 13.93 28.47
C TRP A 515 -11.17 13.70 28.07
N LEU A 516 -12.13 14.38 28.68
CA LEU A 516 -13.55 14.27 28.34
C LEU A 516 -13.83 14.65 26.89
N VAL A 517 -13.21 15.71 26.37
CA VAL A 517 -13.35 16.12 24.96
C VAL A 517 -12.81 15.02 24.03
N LYS A 518 -11.63 14.45 24.34
CA LYS A 518 -11.07 13.35 23.55
C LYS A 518 -11.90 12.07 23.64
N ALA A 519 -12.42 11.75 24.82
CA ALA A 519 -13.30 10.60 25.05
C ALA A 519 -14.62 10.74 24.28
N SER A 520 -15.21 11.93 24.25
CA SER A 520 -16.38 12.23 23.43
C SER A 520 -16.07 12.10 21.93
N GLY A 521 -14.93 12.64 21.48
CA GLY A 521 -14.46 12.48 20.09
C GLY A 521 -14.22 11.02 19.70
N TRP A 522 -13.65 10.23 20.60
CA TRP A 522 -13.46 8.79 20.42
C TRP A 522 -14.80 8.05 20.34
N LEU A 523 -15.75 8.35 21.24
CA LEU A 523 -17.06 7.70 21.29
C LEU A 523 -17.87 8.01 20.03
N THR A 524 -17.96 9.28 19.66
CA THR A 524 -18.65 9.71 18.44
C THR A 524 -18.06 9.08 17.18
N LEU A 525 -16.73 9.05 17.04
CA LEU A 525 -16.06 8.41 15.92
C LEU A 525 -16.28 6.89 15.90
N SER A 526 -16.25 6.24 17.07
CA SER A 526 -16.51 4.81 17.23
C SER A 526 -17.90 4.43 16.75
N VAL A 527 -18.92 5.16 17.23
CA VAL A 527 -20.32 4.96 16.83
C VAL A 527 -20.48 5.17 15.33
N LEU A 528 -19.88 6.23 14.77
CA LEU A 528 -20.00 6.54 13.35
C LEU A 528 -19.31 5.48 12.46
N LEU A 529 -18.16 4.95 12.88
CA LEU A 529 -17.49 3.84 12.20
C LEU A 529 -18.30 2.55 12.27
N LEU A 530 -18.85 2.19 13.44
CA LEU A 530 -19.64 0.97 13.63
C LEU A 530 -20.95 0.98 12.85
N LEU A 531 -21.66 2.11 12.82
CA LEU A 531 -23.00 2.20 12.23
C LEU A 531 -23.00 2.55 10.73
N SER A 532 -21.89 3.09 10.19
CA SER A 532 -21.86 3.57 8.79
C SER A 532 -20.54 3.37 8.05
N GLY A 533 -19.51 2.85 8.71
CA GLY A 533 -18.15 2.87 8.17
C GLY A 533 -17.69 4.31 7.92
N TYR A 534 -18.09 5.27 8.75
CA TYR A 534 -17.86 6.70 8.49
C TYR A 534 -18.47 7.19 7.16
N GLY A 535 -19.69 6.72 6.85
CA GLY A 535 -20.44 7.11 5.66
C GLY A 535 -19.84 6.61 4.34
N THR A 536 -19.10 5.51 4.40
CA THR A 536 -18.46 4.89 3.22
C THR A 536 -19.22 3.70 2.67
N SER A 537 -20.11 3.10 3.47
CA SER A 537 -20.86 1.91 3.12
C SER A 537 -22.37 2.14 3.21
N PHE A 538 -23.02 2.27 2.05
CA PHE A 538 -24.47 2.41 1.97
C PHE A 538 -25.21 1.19 2.53
N TRP A 539 -24.76 -0.02 2.19
CA TRP A 539 -25.39 -1.26 2.64
C TRP A 539 -25.31 -1.47 4.15
N LEU A 540 -24.23 -1.02 4.79
CA LEU A 540 -24.11 -1.05 6.25
C LEU A 540 -25.16 -0.13 6.90
N VAL A 541 -25.27 1.11 6.41
CA VAL A 541 -26.26 2.07 6.90
C VAL A 541 -27.68 1.53 6.69
N PHE A 542 -27.97 0.98 5.51
CA PHE A 542 -29.26 0.36 5.21
C PHE A 542 -29.59 -0.79 6.18
N GLY A 543 -28.62 -1.66 6.50
CA GLY A 543 -28.80 -2.73 7.48
C GLY A 543 -29.08 -2.21 8.89
N VAL A 544 -28.35 -1.19 9.34
CA VAL A 544 -28.57 -0.55 10.65
C VAL A 544 -29.98 0.07 10.73
N GLY A 545 -30.38 0.81 9.70
CA GLY A 545 -31.73 1.39 9.61
C GLY A 545 -32.82 0.33 9.53
N GLY A 546 -32.60 -0.73 8.75
CA GLY A 546 -33.55 -1.83 8.59
C GLY A 546 -33.87 -2.54 9.92
N ILE A 547 -32.86 -2.82 10.76
CA ILE A 547 -33.11 -3.39 12.10
C ILE A 547 -33.95 -2.43 12.96
N ALA A 548 -33.64 -1.14 12.95
CA ALA A 548 -34.40 -0.16 13.72
C ALA A 548 -35.86 -0.04 13.23
N ILE A 549 -36.07 -0.03 11.90
CA ILE A 549 -37.41 0.00 11.29
C ILE A 549 -38.20 -1.26 11.64
N ALA A 550 -37.58 -2.44 11.60
CA ALA A 550 -38.21 -3.70 12.04
C ALA A 550 -38.65 -3.62 13.50
N TYR A 551 -37.73 -3.21 14.38
CA TYR A 551 -37.96 -3.12 15.81
C TYR A 551 -39.10 -2.17 16.16
N PHE A 552 -39.05 -0.93 15.68
CA PHE A 552 -40.11 0.05 15.97
C PHE A 552 -41.43 -0.33 15.31
N GLY A 553 -41.42 -0.96 14.13
CA GLY A 553 -42.63 -1.48 13.50
C GLY A 553 -43.34 -2.51 14.38
N LEU A 554 -42.60 -3.49 14.91
CA LEU A 554 -43.14 -4.47 15.85
C LEU A 554 -43.57 -3.83 17.17
N LEU A 555 -42.79 -2.89 17.71
CA LEU A 555 -43.09 -2.20 18.96
C LEU A 555 -44.40 -1.41 18.86
N PHE A 556 -44.58 -0.58 17.83
CA PHE A 556 -45.82 0.18 17.66
C PHE A 556 -47.01 -0.71 17.34
N TRP A 557 -46.82 -1.82 16.61
CA TRP A 557 -47.86 -2.82 16.43
C TRP A 557 -48.27 -3.47 17.77
N LEU A 558 -47.32 -3.79 18.65
CA LEU A 558 -47.63 -4.30 20.00
C LEU A 558 -48.37 -3.26 20.85
N VAL A 559 -47.88 -2.01 20.88
CA VAL A 559 -48.52 -0.90 21.59
C VAL A 559 -49.95 -0.67 21.10
N ASP A 560 -50.18 -0.83 19.79
CA ASP A 560 -51.45 -0.61 19.13
C ASP A 560 -52.41 -1.82 19.24
N ARG A 561 -51.93 -3.05 19.12
CA ARG A 561 -52.80 -4.23 19.09
C ARG A 561 -52.96 -4.92 20.43
N TYR A 562 -52.04 -4.71 21.37
CA TYR A 562 -52.08 -5.34 22.68
C TYR A 562 -52.36 -4.26 23.75
N ARG A 563 -53.63 -3.85 23.88
CA ARG A 563 -54.05 -2.70 24.73
C ARG A 563 -54.79 -3.05 26.02
N ARG A 564 -55.52 -4.19 26.07
CA ARG A 564 -56.43 -4.54 27.18
C ARG A 564 -56.44 -6.06 27.42
N LEU A 565 -56.23 -6.49 28.66
CA LEU A 565 -56.26 -7.92 29.03
C LEU A 565 -57.63 -8.40 29.55
N ARG A 566 -58.51 -7.48 30.01
CA ARG A 566 -59.88 -7.77 30.50
C ARG A 566 -60.84 -6.58 30.32
N PRO A 567 -62.16 -6.77 30.10
CA PRO A 567 -62.85 -8.05 29.98
C PRO A 567 -62.84 -8.66 28.56
N LEU A 568 -62.74 -7.84 27.50
CA LEU A 568 -62.53 -8.33 26.12
C LEU A 568 -61.15 -7.86 25.65
N PRO A 569 -60.22 -8.78 25.37
CA PRO A 569 -58.93 -8.42 24.85
C PRO A 569 -59.07 -8.03 23.37
N ILE A 570 -58.53 -6.86 23.02
CA ILE A 570 -58.32 -6.51 21.61
C ILE A 570 -57.04 -7.24 21.23
N ILE A 571 -57.15 -8.25 20.36
CA ILE A 571 -56.04 -9.11 19.92
C ILE A 571 -55.95 -8.97 18.40
N PRO A 572 -54.74 -8.91 17.81
CA PRO A 572 -54.58 -8.87 16.36
C PRO A 572 -55.20 -10.10 15.69
N THR A 573 -55.67 -9.94 14.45
CA THR A 573 -56.13 -11.08 13.65
C THR A 573 -54.98 -12.03 13.36
N SER A 574 -55.27 -13.31 13.11
CA SER A 574 -54.26 -14.31 12.73
C SER A 574 -53.52 -13.90 11.45
N TYR A 575 -54.25 -13.38 10.46
CA TYR A 575 -53.68 -12.84 9.24
C TYR A 575 -52.70 -11.69 9.51
N GLU A 576 -53.10 -10.68 10.28
CA GLU A 576 -52.24 -9.52 10.60
C GLU A 576 -50.99 -9.94 11.39
N THR A 577 -51.14 -10.87 12.34
CA THR A 577 -50.04 -11.42 13.13
C THR A 577 -49.03 -12.15 12.23
N ILE A 578 -49.51 -12.99 11.30
CA ILE A 578 -48.66 -13.68 10.33
C ILE A 578 -47.95 -12.64 9.44
N CYS A 579 -48.66 -11.64 8.92
CA CYS A 579 -48.06 -10.61 8.07
C CYS A 579 -46.97 -9.80 8.81
N ILE A 580 -47.20 -9.40 10.05
CA ILE A 580 -46.21 -8.66 10.85
C ILE A 580 -45.00 -9.53 11.17
N LEU A 581 -45.20 -10.77 11.65
CA LEU A 581 -44.09 -11.64 12.01
C LEU A 581 -43.24 -12.03 10.80
N VAL A 582 -43.88 -12.32 9.65
CA VAL A 582 -43.18 -12.64 8.39
C VAL A 582 -42.41 -11.42 7.89
N SER A 583 -43.04 -10.24 7.84
CA SER A 583 -42.37 -9.01 7.39
C SER A 583 -41.23 -8.59 8.33
N PHE A 584 -41.41 -8.72 9.64
CA PHE A 584 -40.38 -8.45 10.65
C PHE A 584 -39.19 -9.38 10.47
N SER A 585 -39.46 -10.69 10.33
CA SER A 585 -38.42 -11.71 10.14
C SER A 585 -37.64 -11.47 8.85
N PHE A 586 -38.35 -11.16 7.75
CA PHE A 586 -37.75 -10.86 6.46
C PHE A 586 -36.87 -9.61 6.53
N LEU A 587 -37.41 -8.49 7.02
CA LEU A 587 -36.65 -7.23 7.11
C LEU A 587 -35.41 -7.39 8.01
N THR A 588 -35.57 -8.07 9.16
CA THR A 588 -34.47 -8.34 10.09
C THR A 588 -33.40 -9.23 9.44
N PHE A 589 -33.79 -10.29 8.73
CA PHE A 589 -32.85 -11.19 8.04
C PHE A 589 -31.98 -10.46 7.01
N PHE A 590 -32.60 -9.69 6.10
CA PHE A 590 -31.83 -8.93 5.09
C PHE A 590 -30.97 -7.84 5.72
N SER A 591 -31.45 -7.23 6.80
CA SER A 591 -30.68 -6.21 7.52
C SER A 591 -29.46 -6.79 8.24
N LEU A 592 -29.62 -7.96 8.88
CA LEU A 592 -28.51 -8.70 9.46
C LEU A 592 -27.52 -9.12 8.39
N LEU A 593 -27.98 -9.69 7.27
CA LEU A 593 -27.12 -10.07 6.15
C LEU A 593 -26.30 -8.86 5.65
N ALA A 594 -26.93 -7.69 5.53
CA ALA A 594 -26.25 -6.46 5.14
C ALA A 594 -25.17 -6.03 6.14
N ILE A 595 -25.42 -6.12 7.45
CA ILE A 595 -24.42 -5.81 8.49
C ILE A 595 -23.27 -6.82 8.47
N PHE A 596 -23.56 -8.12 8.44
CA PHE A 596 -22.53 -9.17 8.48
C PHE A 596 -21.64 -9.19 7.24
N ARG A 597 -22.15 -8.76 6.09
CA ARG A 597 -21.37 -8.70 4.85
C ARG A 597 -20.49 -7.43 4.76
N ASN A 598 -20.87 -6.33 5.40
CA ASN A 598 -20.25 -5.02 5.17
C ASN A 598 -19.57 -4.41 6.41
N SER A 599 -19.82 -4.91 7.62
CA SER A 599 -19.14 -4.46 8.84
C SER A 599 -17.88 -5.28 9.09
N GLU A 600 -16.78 -4.63 9.47
CA GLU A 600 -15.59 -5.33 9.99
C GLU A 600 -15.88 -6.02 11.34
N GLN A 601 -16.82 -5.49 12.12
CA GLN A 601 -17.12 -5.94 13.48
C GLN A 601 -18.65 -6.06 13.68
N PRO A 602 -19.30 -7.05 13.04
CA PRO A 602 -20.77 -7.12 12.97
C PRO A 602 -21.43 -7.24 14.34
N TRP A 603 -20.84 -8.01 15.26
CA TRP A 603 -21.36 -8.17 16.62
C TRP A 603 -21.30 -6.87 17.43
N LEU A 604 -20.24 -6.08 17.28
CA LEU A 604 -20.12 -4.78 17.96
C LEU A 604 -21.07 -3.75 17.35
N THR A 605 -21.24 -3.75 16.02
CA THR A 605 -22.27 -2.94 15.36
C THR A 605 -23.66 -3.26 15.89
N LEU A 606 -24.01 -4.54 16.00
CA LEU A 606 -25.30 -4.99 16.51
C LEU A 606 -25.47 -4.62 17.99
N GLY A 607 -24.47 -4.88 18.84
CA GLY A 607 -24.50 -4.49 20.25
C GLY A 607 -24.68 -2.98 20.44
N CYS A 608 -23.94 -2.17 19.67
CA CYS A 608 -24.09 -0.71 19.65
C CYS A 608 -25.51 -0.30 19.26
N LEU A 609 -26.06 -0.91 18.21
CA LEU A 609 -27.42 -0.63 17.77
C LEU A 609 -28.44 -0.99 18.86
N LEU A 610 -28.33 -2.16 19.49
CA LEU A 610 -29.23 -2.59 20.57
C LEU A 610 -29.19 -1.66 21.77
N ILE A 611 -28.00 -1.20 22.18
CA ILE A 611 -27.84 -0.22 23.27
C ILE A 611 -28.58 1.09 22.95
N ILE A 612 -28.65 1.48 21.68
CA ILE A 612 -29.42 2.63 21.24
C ILE A 612 -30.92 2.29 21.27
N ILE A 613 -31.37 1.23 20.59
CA ILE A 613 -32.80 1.05 20.33
C ILE A 613 -33.59 0.37 21.46
N PHE A 614 -32.99 -0.34 22.42
CA PHE A 614 -33.73 -1.13 23.42
C PHE A 614 -33.99 -0.44 24.77
N PRO A 615 -33.01 0.18 25.46
CA PRO A 615 -33.19 0.54 26.87
C PRO A 615 -34.34 1.53 27.12
N ILE A 616 -34.40 2.61 26.34
CA ILE A 616 -35.43 3.64 26.50
C ILE A 616 -36.79 3.11 26.06
N PRO A 617 -36.96 2.53 24.84
CA PRO A 617 -38.27 2.08 24.40
C PRO A 617 -38.85 0.94 25.24
N ILE A 618 -38.04 -0.04 25.67
CA ILE A 618 -38.51 -1.13 26.54
C ILE A 618 -38.93 -0.59 27.91
N THR A 619 -38.15 0.32 28.50
CA THR A 619 -38.51 0.91 29.81
C THR A 619 -39.83 1.68 29.73
N LEU A 620 -40.02 2.47 28.67
CA LEU A 620 -41.26 3.18 28.41
C LEU A 620 -42.43 2.22 28.15
N LEU A 621 -42.20 1.14 27.39
CA LEU A 621 -43.20 0.11 27.12
C LEU A 621 -43.63 -0.63 28.40
N CYS A 622 -42.68 -1.05 29.23
CA CYS A 622 -42.96 -1.67 30.53
C CYS A 622 -43.78 -0.74 31.43
N ARG A 623 -43.41 0.54 31.50
CA ARG A 623 -44.15 1.55 32.27
C ARG A 623 -45.56 1.77 31.72
N LEU A 624 -45.72 1.79 30.39
CA LEU A 624 -47.02 1.91 29.73
C LEU A 624 -47.95 0.76 30.14
N TYR A 625 -47.44 -0.47 30.14
CA TYR A 625 -48.22 -1.65 30.52
C TYR A 625 -48.51 -1.74 32.02
N GLN A 626 -47.59 -1.26 32.88
CA GLN A 626 -47.83 -1.16 34.33
C GLN A 626 -48.92 -0.14 34.66
N GLN A 627 -48.98 0.98 33.95
CA GLN A 627 -49.97 2.04 34.20
C GLN A 627 -51.37 1.69 33.65
N GLY A 628 -51.45 0.80 32.65
CA GLY A 628 -52.69 0.40 32.00
C GLY A 628 -53.22 1.47 31.02
N ARG A 629 -53.68 1.06 29.83
CA ARG A 629 -54.41 1.94 28.90
C ARG A 629 -55.91 1.91 29.25
N TYR A 630 -56.44 3.01 29.76
CA TYR A 630 -57.86 3.14 30.11
C TYR A 630 -58.57 4.14 29.20
N HIS A 631 -59.01 3.70 28.02
CA HIS A 631 -60.07 4.40 27.28
C HIS A 631 -61.00 3.42 26.56
N LYS A 632 -62.32 3.65 26.68
CA LYS A 632 -63.39 2.74 26.21
C LYS A 632 -63.83 2.99 24.77
N LEU A 633 -63.40 4.08 24.13
CA LEU A 633 -63.91 4.54 22.83
C LEU A 633 -62.80 4.47 21.79
N MET A 634 -62.61 3.35 21.09
CA MET A 634 -61.70 3.28 19.93
C MET A 634 -62.09 2.17 18.94
N ASP A 635 -63.36 2.11 18.52
CA ASP A 635 -63.74 1.32 17.32
C ASP A 635 -63.32 2.02 16.00
N ILE A 636 -62.77 3.24 16.12
CA ILE A 636 -62.42 4.18 15.05
C ILE A 636 -61.15 4.94 15.50
N SER A 637 -60.19 5.20 14.60
CA SER A 637 -58.99 6.01 14.91
C SER A 637 -59.32 7.51 14.90
N TYR A 638 -59.53 8.11 16.09
CA TYR A 638 -60.07 9.47 16.21
C TYR A 638 -59.01 10.57 16.03
N PHE A 639 -59.07 11.26 14.88
CA PHE A 639 -58.72 12.68 14.76
C PHE A 639 -59.67 13.36 13.77
N THR A 640 -60.93 13.63 14.15
CA THR A 640 -61.80 14.56 13.43
C THR A 640 -62.64 15.34 14.41
N GLU A 641 -62.46 16.66 14.46
CA GLU A 641 -63.43 17.59 15.05
C GLU A 641 -64.39 18.11 13.98
N ASP A 642 -65.61 18.45 14.41
CA ASP A 642 -66.69 18.94 13.55
C ASP A 642 -66.39 20.35 12.99
N GLY A 643 -66.56 20.51 11.68
CA GLY A 643 -65.95 21.56 10.87
C GLY A 643 -66.75 22.86 10.76
N THR A 644 -67.43 23.31 11.81
CA THR A 644 -68.40 24.42 11.70
C THR A 644 -67.89 25.80 12.17
N LEU A 645 -66.72 25.92 12.78
CA LEU A 645 -66.22 27.22 13.28
C LEU A 645 -64.85 27.64 12.70
N ARG A 646 -64.87 28.76 11.97
CA ARG A 646 -63.73 29.34 11.24
C ARG A 646 -62.86 30.22 12.14
N GLN A 647 -61.70 29.75 12.60
CA GLN A 647 -60.56 30.62 13.00
C GLN A 647 -59.22 30.02 12.53
N LEU A 648 -58.22 30.85 12.27
CA LEU A 648 -56.89 30.47 11.77
C LEU A 648 -55.88 30.66 12.91
N ARG A 649 -55.15 29.60 13.31
CA ARG A 649 -54.13 29.65 14.38
C ARG A 649 -52.86 28.91 13.96
N LEU A 650 -51.70 29.53 14.16
CA LEU A 650 -50.36 28.93 13.97
C LEU A 650 -50.03 28.01 15.16
N LEU A 651 -49.69 26.74 14.89
CA LEU A 651 -49.38 25.74 15.92
C LEU A 651 -47.87 25.66 16.16
N ILE A 652 -47.40 26.46 17.11
CA ILE A 652 -46.17 26.16 17.83
C ILE A 652 -46.61 25.92 19.28
N GLY A 653 -46.61 24.66 19.71
CA GLY A 653 -46.72 24.30 21.13
C GLY A 653 -48.09 23.91 21.71
N ARG A 654 -49.13 23.62 20.92
CA ARG A 654 -50.37 22.98 21.45
C ARG A 654 -50.88 21.89 20.50
N LEU A 655 -51.67 20.96 21.07
CA LEU A 655 -52.39 19.82 20.49
C LEU A 655 -52.82 19.98 19.00
N PRO A 656 -52.94 18.87 18.25
CA PRO A 656 -52.99 18.88 16.78
C PRO A 656 -54.24 19.61 16.25
N VAL A 657 -54.04 20.42 15.20
CA VAL A 657 -55.11 21.14 14.50
C VAL A 657 -55.04 20.83 13.00
N ILE A 658 -56.22 20.70 12.40
CA ILE A 658 -56.47 20.21 11.05
C ILE A 658 -56.34 21.34 9.99
N PRO A 659 -55.75 21.09 8.79
CA PRO A 659 -55.62 22.07 7.72
C PRO A 659 -56.97 22.38 7.03
N ARG A 660 -57.15 23.65 6.66
CA ARG A 660 -58.40 24.16 6.04
C ARG A 660 -58.72 23.60 4.66
N ASN A 661 -57.72 23.25 3.84
CA ASN A 661 -57.95 22.81 2.46
C ASN A 661 -58.38 21.32 2.41
N PRO A 662 -59.52 20.97 1.76
CA PRO A 662 -60.08 19.61 1.73
C PRO A 662 -59.11 18.52 1.24
N THR A 663 -58.23 18.83 0.28
CA THR A 663 -57.23 17.87 -0.23
C THR A 663 -56.23 17.42 0.84
N PHE A 664 -56.10 18.21 1.91
CA PHE A 664 -55.22 17.93 3.03
C PHE A 664 -55.93 17.24 4.21
N ARG A 665 -57.24 16.99 4.10
CA ARG A 665 -58.11 16.37 5.12
C ARG A 665 -58.19 14.84 5.05
N GLU A 666 -57.78 14.21 3.95
CA GLU A 666 -57.61 12.73 3.87
C GLU A 666 -56.71 12.20 5.01
N ARG A 667 -55.79 13.04 5.47
CA ARG A 667 -54.88 12.80 6.60
C ARG A 667 -55.59 12.68 7.95
N TYR A 668 -56.87 12.96 8.07
CA TYR A 668 -57.61 12.99 9.34
C TYR A 668 -58.76 11.98 9.35
N MET A 669 -58.96 11.23 8.26
CA MET A 669 -59.95 10.15 8.27
C MET A 669 -59.51 9.01 9.19
N PRO A 670 -60.45 8.41 9.93
CA PRO A 670 -60.14 7.24 10.73
C PRO A 670 -59.74 6.06 9.84
N LEU A 671 -58.65 5.39 10.20
CA LEU A 671 -58.26 4.16 9.55
C LEU A 671 -59.20 3.04 9.95
N LEU A 672 -59.87 2.44 8.96
CA LEU A 672 -60.75 1.30 9.16
C LEU A 672 -59.93 0.10 9.64
N TRP A 673 -60.25 -0.44 10.82
CA TRP A 673 -59.48 -1.50 11.50
C TRP A 673 -59.24 -2.76 10.64
N ASN A 674 -60.20 -3.11 9.77
CA ASN A 674 -60.27 -4.37 9.04
C ASN A 674 -59.82 -4.28 7.57
N ARG A 675 -58.78 -3.52 7.24
CA ARG A 675 -58.20 -3.52 5.88
C ARG A 675 -56.96 -4.42 5.78
N ARG A 676 -56.89 -5.21 4.71
CA ARG A 676 -55.82 -6.20 4.45
C ARG A 676 -54.39 -5.65 4.55
N TRP A 677 -54.17 -4.37 4.23
CA TRP A 677 -52.82 -3.78 4.16
C TRP A 677 -52.47 -2.83 5.32
N ASN A 678 -53.32 -2.72 6.35
CA ASN A 678 -53.08 -1.77 7.45
C ASN A 678 -51.78 -2.01 8.22
N TRP A 679 -51.32 -3.26 8.27
CA TRP A 679 -50.10 -3.64 8.97
C TRP A 679 -48.83 -2.97 8.40
N LEU A 680 -48.83 -2.53 7.14
CA LEU A 680 -47.71 -1.80 6.54
C LEU A 680 -47.49 -0.43 7.21
N ASN A 681 -48.54 0.17 7.78
CA ASN A 681 -48.45 1.49 8.40
C ASN A 681 -47.58 1.51 9.66
N TYR A 682 -47.26 0.34 10.25
CA TYR A 682 -46.38 0.29 11.41
C TYR A 682 -44.90 0.48 11.05
N TYR A 683 -44.49 0.13 9.82
CA TYR A 683 -43.13 0.36 9.36
C TYR A 683 -42.96 1.78 8.83
N ASP A 684 -42.05 2.55 9.42
CA ASP A 684 -41.74 3.89 8.93
C ASP A 684 -40.76 3.84 7.77
N PHE A 685 -41.29 3.68 6.55
CA PHE A 685 -40.51 3.74 5.32
C PHE A 685 -40.46 5.16 4.71
N SER A 686 -41.02 6.17 5.39
CA SER A 686 -41.38 7.43 4.73
C SER A 686 -40.38 8.57 4.96
N LEU A 687 -39.85 9.13 3.87
CA LEU A 687 -39.32 10.51 3.82
C LEU A 687 -40.41 11.58 4.10
N ASN A 688 -41.68 11.16 4.10
CA ASN A 688 -42.90 11.98 4.12
C ASN A 688 -43.10 12.73 5.46
N ASN A 689 -42.40 12.29 6.51
CA ASN A 689 -42.38 12.89 7.84
C ASN A 689 -41.41 14.10 7.95
N LEU A 690 -40.44 14.24 7.03
CA LEU A 690 -39.39 15.27 7.12
C LEU A 690 -39.86 16.71 6.80
N VAL A 691 -40.98 16.89 6.09
CA VAL A 691 -41.44 18.20 5.58
C VAL A 691 -42.77 18.67 6.21
N LYS A 692 -43.41 17.88 7.08
CA LYS A 692 -44.76 18.17 7.60
C LYS A 692 -44.73 18.56 9.08
N LEU A 693 -44.61 19.86 9.32
CA LEU A 693 -44.69 20.51 10.64
C LEU A 693 -45.97 20.10 11.41
N GLY A 694 -45.80 19.24 12.43
CA GLY A 694 -46.84 18.80 13.38
C GLY A 694 -46.88 17.28 13.63
N PHE A 695 -47.31 16.86 14.82
CA PHE A 695 -47.46 15.44 15.22
C PHE A 695 -48.60 14.77 14.43
N ASN A 696 -48.31 14.25 13.24
CA ASN A 696 -49.27 13.52 12.41
C ASN A 696 -48.74 12.12 12.04
N ASP A 697 -48.25 11.40 13.04
CA ASP A 697 -47.96 9.97 12.90
C ASP A 697 -49.29 9.20 12.95
N ILE A 698 -49.59 8.49 11.88
CA ILE A 698 -50.79 7.65 11.73
C ILE A 698 -50.92 6.63 12.87
N ARG A 699 -49.80 6.22 13.49
CA ARG A 699 -49.74 5.23 14.57
C ARG A 699 -50.13 5.77 15.95
N LEU A 700 -50.32 7.09 16.12
CA LEU A 700 -50.42 7.78 17.42
C LEU A 700 -51.74 8.54 17.64
N ARG A 701 -52.85 8.04 17.07
CA ARG A 701 -54.14 8.76 17.06
C ARG A 701 -55.07 8.31 18.18
N ASP A 702 -54.81 8.82 19.38
CA ASP A 702 -55.68 8.69 20.55
C ASP A 702 -56.22 10.07 20.97
N GLU A 703 -57.49 10.14 21.40
CA GLU A 703 -58.12 11.35 21.98
C GLU A 703 -57.34 11.89 23.20
N HIS A 704 -56.76 10.97 23.98
CA HIS A 704 -55.88 11.24 25.12
C HIS A 704 -54.58 10.47 24.93
N LEU A 705 -53.61 11.04 24.18
CA LEU A 705 -52.32 10.40 23.98
C LEU A 705 -51.55 10.32 25.32
N PRO A 706 -51.27 9.12 25.87
CA PRO A 706 -50.44 9.01 27.06
C PRO A 706 -49.06 9.59 26.76
N GLY A 707 -48.52 10.42 27.65
CA GLY A 707 -47.21 11.05 27.46
C GLY A 707 -46.08 10.06 27.16
N ILE A 708 -46.21 8.80 27.61
CA ILE A 708 -45.27 7.70 27.33
C ILE A 708 -45.28 7.29 25.84
N ILE A 709 -46.45 7.21 25.20
CA ILE A 709 -46.54 6.86 23.78
C ILE A 709 -45.99 8.01 22.92
N ALA A 710 -46.30 9.27 23.31
CA ALA A 710 -45.70 10.44 22.69
C ALA A 710 -44.16 10.42 22.81
N ALA A 711 -43.62 10.07 23.98
CA ALA A 711 -42.19 9.97 24.22
C ALA A 711 -41.53 8.88 23.36
N LEU A 712 -42.16 7.71 23.21
CA LEU A 712 -41.70 6.63 22.32
C LEU A 712 -41.59 7.08 20.87
N ALA A 713 -42.60 7.82 20.39
CA ALA A 713 -42.60 8.34 19.03
C ALA A 713 -41.55 9.43 18.80
N TRP A 714 -41.42 10.37 19.73
CA TRP A 714 -40.34 11.37 19.71
C TRP A 714 -38.96 10.71 19.68
N TYR A 715 -38.80 9.63 20.43
CA TYR A 715 -37.56 8.85 20.44
C TYR A 715 -37.28 8.21 19.07
N GLN A 716 -38.24 7.50 18.48
CA GLN A 716 -38.11 6.93 17.14
C GLN A 716 -37.81 8.02 16.11
N TRP A 717 -38.50 9.16 16.14
CA TRP A 717 -38.29 10.26 15.20
C TRP A 717 -36.91 10.91 15.33
N SER A 718 -36.41 11.08 16.56
CA SER A 718 -35.08 11.61 16.80
C SER A 718 -34.02 10.69 16.18
N LEU A 719 -34.17 9.37 16.34
CA LEU A 719 -33.33 8.38 15.67
C LEU A 719 -33.52 8.37 14.15
N GLY A 720 -34.76 8.54 13.66
CA GLY A 720 -35.08 8.61 12.24
C GLY A 720 -34.42 9.81 11.56
N LEU A 721 -34.41 10.98 12.20
CA LEU A 721 -33.72 12.17 11.70
C LEU A 721 -32.21 11.95 11.61
N LEU A 722 -31.61 11.34 12.65
CA LEU A 722 -30.19 10.97 12.65
C LEU A 722 -29.88 9.96 11.54
N TYR A 723 -30.73 8.95 11.37
CA TYR A 723 -30.60 7.94 10.32
C TYR A 723 -30.70 8.56 8.92
N ILE A 724 -31.69 9.43 8.66
CA ILE A 724 -31.81 10.12 7.36
C ILE A 724 -30.60 11.00 7.09
N THR A 725 -30.11 11.72 8.11
CA THR A 725 -28.89 12.52 7.99
C THR A 725 -27.70 11.63 7.62
N LEU A 726 -27.58 10.47 8.26
CA LEU A 726 -26.55 9.48 7.98
C LEU A 726 -26.66 8.88 6.56
N VAL A 727 -27.88 8.57 6.10
CA VAL A 727 -28.15 8.07 4.75
C VAL A 727 -27.80 9.13 3.71
N LEU A 728 -28.27 10.37 3.86
CA LEU A 728 -27.96 11.47 2.94
C LEU A 728 -26.45 11.75 2.90
N TRP A 729 -25.79 11.77 4.06
CA TRP A 729 -24.34 11.92 4.15
C TRP A 729 -23.59 10.76 3.47
N THR A 730 -24.07 9.53 3.62
CA THR A 730 -23.46 8.36 2.98
C THR A 730 -23.67 8.41 1.46
N LEU A 731 -24.89 8.71 1.01
CA LEU A 731 -25.23 8.85 -0.41
C LEU A 731 -24.40 9.93 -1.10
N SER A 732 -24.12 11.04 -0.41
CA SER A 732 -23.27 12.10 -0.95
C SER A 732 -21.82 11.65 -1.18
N ARG A 733 -21.35 10.61 -0.48
CA ARG A 733 -20.00 10.06 -0.59
C ARG A 733 -19.92 8.83 -1.48
N THR A 734 -21.02 8.11 -1.67
CA THR A 734 -21.05 6.89 -2.48
C THR A 734 -21.53 7.13 -3.91
N ILE A 735 -22.36 8.16 -4.16
CA ILE A 735 -22.88 8.48 -5.49
C ILE A 735 -22.08 9.66 -6.08
N PRO A 736 -21.31 9.45 -7.16
CA PRO A 736 -20.67 10.55 -7.87
C PRO A 736 -21.72 11.57 -8.35
N GLY A 737 -21.47 12.86 -8.17
CA GLY A 737 -22.35 13.94 -8.62
C GLY A 737 -23.44 14.39 -7.63
N LEU A 738 -23.82 13.57 -6.64
CA LEU A 738 -24.82 13.98 -5.64
C LEU A 738 -24.30 15.12 -4.71
N ASN A 739 -22.98 15.24 -4.55
CA ASN A 739 -22.36 16.35 -3.83
C ASN A 739 -22.69 17.73 -4.45
N LEU A 740 -22.99 17.82 -5.75
CA LEU A 740 -23.36 19.08 -6.40
C LEU A 740 -24.73 19.60 -5.93
N LEU A 741 -25.66 18.71 -5.56
CA LEU A 741 -26.99 19.09 -5.08
C LEU A 741 -27.01 19.48 -3.59
N ILE A 742 -26.11 18.93 -2.78
CA ILE A 742 -26.05 19.16 -1.33
C ILE A 742 -25.14 20.36 -0.98
N TYR A 743 -24.20 20.72 -1.87
CA TYR A 743 -23.31 21.88 -1.74
C TYR A 743 -23.62 23.01 -2.73
N LEU A 744 -24.90 23.22 -3.07
CA LEU A 744 -25.33 24.50 -3.63
C LEU A 744 -25.12 25.58 -2.55
N LYS A 745 -23.95 26.23 -2.62
CA LYS A 745 -23.66 27.50 -1.98
C LYS A 745 -23.93 28.62 -2.98
#